data_AF-X0HT56-F1
#
_entry.id   AF-X0HT56-F1
#
_cell.length_a   1.000
_cell.length_b   1.000
_cell.length_c   1.000
_cell.angle_alpha   90.00
_cell.angle_beta   90.00
_cell.angle_gamma   90.00
#
_symmetry.space_group_name_H-M   'P 1'
#
loop_
_entity.id
_entity.type
_entity.pdbx_description
1 polymer ?
#
loop_
_entity_poly.entity_id
_entity_poly.type
_entity_poly.pdbx_seq_one_letter_code
_entity_poly.pdbx_strand_id
1 'polypeptide(L)'
;MNESENTDIGQDNGTQLQDQEHQYDGQDNSQQQPLSPDTDGNDDVHPRQAPDISPASLPPSSASIPATEDQREHDALYSPGLMRLREALEAKYNLDNISHVSYALAVDVHCTAENTYPGTEGRVSRPVCLLADRNRVAGEFYGSNYTFYPLGFHPAYGNFTSDRPPAFLDNDLFTVMKENMSHQNQGADVLSFGFFQGYSNLKRSIRHGPHDLLASHGLATAALTIPSTEAQRTARLKDKQQRLLAQVRGRLTPDNPGASTPFARERQRVEAAMQANEFAFRFEQVISIDAPRLVRRRRNFSSVLQPIFQLMRLFLKEKQLYAGILRRFNPDIFPGVMVAFARVMEAAIAEMDRRFREAGSKGLGMALSEGVAALDRLGNFCFTGDPRVLPTKVMRLLGTMDSLKTCGWPFISPRMLDIRDGQGLVNLVGWPQLSNGRPVLMHVASLEYHYDRTVASNRHSQLWFAELGGRSIDGMDRMTTFLHEVFQDLWIPETVAFIARQVRRGLNRGIRSGGRSDVGEHGDADTGNEESAQAMIALEAWEARDSPFKTSNFEKLSAEVLKFDDRLMMNESKIVLKTRRDFAEEIFVALMEGGRKGHLGVESVAPTHSTWPSILRAAIQHTRGSFATRAQWVSGIAAAMVSASIEWVPGSHRRRLTHQQVVQLVGAAASATVLAARPDSLKRRALEAEARRTVDSVGVKRAKIRPRIDLGCKIPFKQIPDIVERGFTEIRRLFAKGDQRVLSHYCAAYCCLTDCLEDPLCDLMLILTLTITASSATPEVRPNTKGFSVTAKRRDPALLAANMVTRMLWFLRPEAFPWDKDQDTVLRVSEMTKKIEHKGVNNRMLRELGWIKVKGNRDSPRNCESRLTPKDELFKLRNDLMFLMKEPRTFIGSVFKSNKEEWVDRCSAIIKDRE
;
A
#
# COMPACT_ATOMS: atom_id res chain seq x y z
N MET A 1 -22.53 20.28 -47.40
CA MET A 1 -22.04 21.58 -47.89
C MET A 1 -20.66 21.79 -47.31
N ASN A 2 -19.80 22.42 -48.10
CA ASN A 2 -18.43 22.84 -47.83
C ASN A 2 -18.30 23.59 -46.48
N GLU A 3 -17.12 23.76 -45.88
CA GLU A 3 -15.80 23.94 -46.53
C GLU A 3 -14.63 23.46 -45.65
N SER A 4 -13.46 23.36 -46.28
CA SER A 4 -12.20 22.86 -45.72
C SER A 4 -11.13 23.95 -45.76
N GLU A 5 -10.20 23.95 -44.80
CA GLU A 5 -8.91 24.62 -45.01
C GLU A 5 -7.75 23.95 -44.23
N ASN A 6 -6.65 23.69 -44.95
CA ASN A 6 -5.30 23.50 -44.40
C ASN A 6 -4.77 24.89 -43.95
N THR A 7 -3.62 25.12 -43.31
CA THR A 7 -2.35 24.38 -43.10
C THR A 7 -1.77 24.92 -41.76
N ASP A 8 -0.68 24.45 -41.16
CA ASP A 8 0.71 24.67 -41.64
C ASP A 8 1.73 23.90 -40.76
N ILE A 9 2.95 23.73 -41.27
CA ILE A 9 4.05 22.96 -40.66
C ILE A 9 5.12 23.93 -40.14
N GLY A 10 5.60 23.73 -38.90
CA GLY A 10 6.69 24.49 -38.29
C GLY A 10 7.71 23.57 -37.62
N GLN A 11 8.99 23.75 -37.93
CA GLN A 11 10.06 22.78 -37.68
C GLN A 11 10.75 22.89 -36.30
N ASP A 12 11.54 21.85 -36.01
CA ASP A 12 12.53 21.77 -34.94
C ASP A 12 13.40 23.03 -34.75
N ASN A 13 13.79 23.25 -33.49
CA ASN A 13 15.20 23.50 -33.19
C ASN A 13 15.53 22.99 -31.78
N GLY A 14 16.48 22.08 -31.69
CA GLY A 14 16.93 21.51 -30.42
C GLY A 14 18.02 22.35 -29.75
N THR A 15 18.18 22.15 -28.45
CA THR A 15 19.46 22.39 -27.77
C THR A 15 19.70 21.27 -26.76
N GLN A 16 20.63 20.38 -27.08
CA GLN A 16 21.19 19.43 -26.12
C GLN A 16 22.09 20.19 -25.14
N LEU A 17 22.04 19.82 -23.86
CA LEU A 17 23.23 19.82 -23.01
C LEU A 17 23.10 18.70 -21.96
N GLN A 18 24.11 17.82 -22.00
CA GLN A 18 24.54 16.84 -20.99
C GLN A 18 24.93 17.55 -19.66
N ASP A 19 25.16 16.90 -18.51
CA ASP A 19 25.07 15.51 -18.03
C ASP A 19 25.07 15.53 -16.46
N GLN A 20 25.03 14.35 -15.81
CA GLN A 20 25.30 14.12 -14.37
C GLN A 20 24.24 14.66 -13.34
N GLU A 21 23.91 13.97 -12.23
CA GLU A 21 24.38 12.67 -11.73
C GLU A 21 23.29 11.95 -10.87
N HIS A 22 23.50 10.65 -10.62
CA HIS A 22 22.55 9.75 -9.97
C HIS A 22 22.59 9.77 -8.43
N GLN A 23 21.45 9.54 -7.78
CA GLN A 23 21.37 8.55 -6.68
C GLN A 23 19.92 8.09 -6.42
N TYR A 24 19.65 6.82 -6.68
CA TYR A 24 18.38 6.13 -6.42
C TYR A 24 18.66 4.94 -5.47
N ASP A 25 18.36 5.10 -4.17
CA ASP A 25 18.46 3.99 -3.22
C ASP A 25 17.22 3.11 -3.26
N GLY A 26 17.38 1.93 -3.86
CA GLY A 26 16.38 0.87 -3.93
C GLY A 26 16.92 -0.49 -3.48
N GLN A 27 17.13 -0.64 -2.17
CA GLN A 27 17.25 -1.94 -1.48
C GLN A 27 15.86 -2.39 -1.00
N ASP A 28 15.47 -3.66 -0.95
CA ASP A 28 16.09 -4.90 -1.43
C ASP A 28 14.95 -5.88 -1.73
N ASN A 29 15.11 -6.78 -2.71
CA ASN A 29 14.31 -8.01 -2.79
C ASN A 29 15.05 -9.04 -3.64
N SER A 30 15.63 -10.03 -2.97
CA SER A 30 16.52 -11.03 -3.53
C SER A 30 15.88 -11.84 -4.67
N GLN A 31 16.35 -11.63 -5.90
CA GLN A 31 16.12 -12.51 -7.04
C GLN A 31 17.47 -13.02 -7.55
N GLN A 32 17.70 -14.33 -7.46
CA GLN A 32 18.79 -14.98 -8.17
C GLN A 32 18.42 -15.06 -9.65
N GLN A 33 19.16 -14.36 -10.50
CA GLN A 33 19.06 -14.49 -11.95
C GLN A 33 19.71 -15.80 -12.42
N PRO A 34 19.05 -16.61 -13.26
CA PRO A 34 19.71 -17.62 -14.05
C PRO A 34 20.39 -16.99 -15.28
N LEU A 35 21.60 -17.43 -15.59
CA LEU A 35 22.29 -17.11 -16.85
C LEU A 35 21.57 -17.76 -18.04
N SER A 36 21.24 -16.97 -19.04
CA SER A 36 20.84 -17.47 -20.37
C SER A 36 22.08 -17.91 -21.15
N PRO A 37 22.01 -18.97 -21.98
CA PRO A 37 23.02 -19.23 -23.00
C PRO A 37 22.72 -18.39 -24.24
N ASP A 38 23.74 -17.69 -24.74
CA ASP A 38 23.66 -16.97 -26.02
C ASP A 38 23.57 -17.95 -27.20
N THR A 39 22.76 -17.58 -28.20
CA THR A 39 22.75 -18.22 -29.52
C THR A 39 22.96 -17.15 -30.58
N ASP A 40 24.22 -16.99 -31.02
CA ASP A 40 24.57 -16.23 -32.21
C ASP A 40 24.27 -17.04 -33.48
N GLY A 41 23.96 -16.34 -34.58
CA GLY A 41 23.67 -17.00 -35.85
C GLY A 41 23.22 -16.11 -37.01
N ASN A 42 23.96 -15.05 -37.34
CA ASN A 42 24.41 -14.73 -38.71
C ASN A 42 25.07 -13.34 -38.80
N ASP A 43 26.28 -13.28 -39.35
CA ASP A 43 26.58 -12.48 -40.54
C ASP A 43 27.96 -12.86 -41.14
N ASP A 44 28.11 -12.66 -42.45
CA ASP A 44 29.24 -13.11 -43.27
C ASP A 44 30.55 -12.35 -43.01
N VAL A 45 31.70 -13.06 -42.99
CA VAL A 45 33.04 -12.45 -43.12
C VAL A 45 33.96 -13.28 -44.02
N HIS A 46 34.44 -12.66 -45.11
CA HIS A 46 35.48 -13.20 -45.99
C HIS A 46 36.89 -13.13 -45.34
N PRO A 47 37.84 -14.01 -45.73
CA PRO A 47 39.02 -14.32 -44.93
C PRO A 47 40.18 -13.32 -45.07
N ARG A 48 40.94 -13.11 -43.99
CA ARG A 48 42.32 -12.57 -44.06
C ARG A 48 43.29 -13.32 -43.14
N GLN A 49 44.50 -13.46 -43.67
CA GLN A 49 45.61 -14.32 -43.26
C GLN A 49 46.08 -14.15 -41.81
N ALA A 50 46.60 -15.25 -41.26
CA ALA A 50 47.40 -15.26 -40.03
C ALA A 50 48.84 -14.75 -40.27
N PRO A 51 49.53 -14.29 -39.22
CA PRO A 51 50.99 -14.30 -39.12
C PRO A 51 51.49 -15.41 -38.17
N ASP A 52 52.56 -16.10 -38.59
CA ASP A 52 53.33 -17.08 -37.81
C ASP A 52 53.98 -16.46 -36.56
N ILE A 53 53.87 -17.13 -35.40
CA ILE A 53 54.90 -17.12 -34.35
C ILE A 53 55.03 -18.53 -33.75
N SER A 54 56.24 -19.10 -33.84
CA SER A 54 56.61 -20.41 -33.33
C SER A 54 56.85 -20.44 -31.80
N PRO A 55 56.90 -21.63 -31.14
CA PRO A 55 56.52 -21.77 -29.74
C PRO A 55 57.65 -21.55 -28.73
N ALA A 56 57.29 -21.10 -27.53
CA ALA A 56 58.17 -21.06 -26.36
C ALA A 56 57.63 -21.92 -25.20
N SER A 57 58.29 -23.06 -24.97
CA SER A 57 58.53 -23.69 -23.66
C SER A 57 57.32 -23.96 -22.72
N LEU A 58 56.76 -25.17 -22.84
CA LEU A 58 56.04 -25.82 -21.73
C LEU A 58 57.01 -26.21 -20.59
N PRO A 59 56.63 -26.08 -19.30
CA PRO A 59 57.31 -26.78 -18.21
C PRO A 59 57.06 -28.30 -18.26
N PRO A 60 57.91 -29.13 -17.64
CA PRO A 60 57.82 -30.59 -17.79
C PRO A 60 56.62 -31.21 -17.06
N SER A 61 56.12 -32.30 -17.63
CA SER A 61 55.09 -33.16 -17.03
C SER A 61 55.49 -33.64 -15.63
N SER A 62 54.69 -33.30 -14.62
CA SER A 62 54.66 -34.02 -13.35
C SER A 62 53.97 -35.36 -13.57
N ALA A 63 54.75 -36.43 -13.47
CA ALA A 63 54.39 -37.79 -13.88
C ALA A 63 52.95 -38.25 -13.56
N SER A 64 52.24 -38.68 -14.60
CA SER A 64 50.98 -39.40 -14.50
C SER A 64 51.15 -40.69 -13.71
N ILE A 65 50.54 -40.77 -12.53
CA ILE A 65 50.36 -42.04 -11.81
C ILE A 65 49.56 -42.98 -12.73
N PRO A 66 49.93 -44.27 -12.87
CA PRO A 66 49.19 -45.18 -13.73
C PRO A 66 47.73 -45.31 -13.27
N ALA A 67 46.78 -45.07 -14.18
CA ALA A 67 45.37 -45.30 -13.92
C ALA A 67 45.13 -46.76 -13.50
N THR A 68 44.60 -46.95 -12.28
CA THR A 68 44.20 -48.27 -11.77
C THR A 68 43.14 -48.89 -12.67
N GLU A 69 43.00 -50.22 -12.67
CA GLU A 69 42.07 -50.92 -13.57
C GLU A 69 40.63 -50.43 -13.41
N ASP A 70 40.14 -50.24 -12.16
CA ASP A 70 38.90 -49.53 -11.83
C ASP A 70 38.69 -48.26 -12.68
N GLN A 71 39.74 -47.45 -12.82
CA GLN A 71 39.68 -46.13 -13.43
C GLN A 71 39.59 -46.21 -14.97
N ARG A 72 40.21 -47.24 -15.58
CA ARG A 72 40.11 -47.54 -17.01
C ARG A 72 38.76 -48.12 -17.41
N GLU A 73 38.15 -48.96 -16.57
CA GLU A 73 36.75 -49.39 -16.79
C GLU A 73 35.77 -48.24 -16.58
N HIS A 74 36.02 -47.35 -15.61
CA HIS A 74 35.18 -46.18 -15.39
C HIS A 74 35.22 -45.17 -16.54
N ASP A 75 36.40 -44.82 -17.10
CA ASP A 75 36.50 -43.90 -18.24
C ASP A 75 35.77 -44.42 -19.49
N ALA A 76 35.68 -45.75 -19.69
CA ALA A 76 34.94 -46.36 -20.80
C ALA A 76 33.41 -46.11 -20.78
N LEU A 77 32.85 -45.68 -19.63
CA LEU A 77 31.43 -45.34 -19.50
C LEU A 77 31.10 -43.90 -19.95
N TYR A 78 32.11 -43.03 -20.10
CA TYR A 78 31.90 -41.61 -20.38
C TYR A 78 31.81 -41.37 -21.89
N SER A 79 30.72 -40.72 -22.32
CA SER A 79 30.66 -40.12 -23.65
C SER A 79 31.56 -38.87 -23.71
N PRO A 80 32.00 -38.40 -24.89
CA PRO A 80 32.80 -37.18 -25.01
C PRO A 80 32.13 -35.93 -24.40
N GLY A 81 30.79 -35.89 -24.37
CA GLY A 81 30.05 -34.83 -23.68
C GLY A 81 30.13 -34.93 -22.15
N LEU A 82 30.12 -36.14 -21.60
CA LEU A 82 30.22 -36.36 -20.16
C LEU A 82 31.66 -36.18 -19.64
N MET A 83 32.67 -36.52 -20.44
CA MET A 83 34.09 -36.19 -20.14
C MET A 83 34.27 -34.68 -19.99
N ARG A 84 33.82 -33.89 -20.97
CA ARG A 84 33.87 -32.43 -20.90
C ARG A 84 33.11 -31.86 -19.70
N LEU A 85 31.98 -32.46 -19.32
CA LEU A 85 31.26 -32.07 -18.10
C LEU A 85 32.10 -32.35 -16.84
N ARG A 86 32.72 -33.53 -16.73
CA ARG A 86 33.62 -33.87 -15.62
C ARG A 86 34.78 -32.88 -15.53
N GLU A 87 35.50 -32.67 -16.62
CA GLU A 87 36.65 -31.77 -16.72
C GLU A 87 36.27 -30.33 -16.33
N ALA A 88 35.12 -29.83 -16.81
CA ALA A 88 34.63 -28.50 -16.47
C ALA A 88 34.21 -28.37 -14.99
N LEU A 89 33.70 -29.43 -14.36
CA LEU A 89 33.40 -29.45 -12.92
C LEU A 89 34.68 -29.51 -12.08
N GLU A 90 35.64 -30.35 -12.46
CA GLU A 90 36.95 -30.50 -11.79
C GLU A 90 37.79 -29.22 -11.88
N ALA A 91 37.75 -28.51 -13.01
CA ALA A 91 38.41 -27.21 -13.16
C ALA A 91 37.76 -26.08 -12.35
N LYS A 92 36.46 -26.20 -12.02
CA LYS A 92 35.68 -25.12 -11.39
C LYS A 92 35.49 -25.28 -9.88
N TYR A 93 35.50 -26.51 -9.35
CA TYR A 93 35.10 -26.80 -7.98
C TYR A 93 36.06 -27.75 -7.27
N ASN A 94 36.52 -27.38 -6.08
CA ASN A 94 37.22 -28.28 -5.17
C ASN A 94 36.23 -28.95 -4.20
N LEU A 95 36.07 -30.27 -4.33
CA LEU A 95 35.16 -31.07 -3.49
C LEU A 95 35.58 -31.14 -2.02
N ASP A 96 36.84 -30.86 -1.65
CA ASP A 96 37.25 -30.78 -0.24
C ASP A 96 36.54 -29.63 0.51
N ASN A 97 36.06 -28.61 -0.21
CA ASN A 97 35.40 -27.43 0.34
C ASN A 97 33.87 -27.45 0.16
N ILE A 98 33.29 -28.61 -0.20
CA ILE A 98 31.86 -28.76 -0.50
C ILE A 98 31.25 -29.78 0.46
N SER A 99 30.09 -29.47 1.04
CA SER A 99 29.34 -30.40 1.90
C SER A 99 28.51 -31.39 1.09
N HIS A 100 27.72 -30.90 0.13
CA HIS A 100 26.88 -31.75 -0.70
C HIS A 100 26.93 -31.33 -2.17
N VAL A 101 26.87 -32.32 -3.06
CA VAL A 101 26.62 -32.11 -4.49
C VAL A 101 25.29 -32.76 -4.84
N SER A 102 24.33 -31.96 -5.30
CA SER A 102 23.01 -32.41 -5.74
C SER A 102 22.80 -32.06 -7.21
N TYR A 103 22.33 -33.03 -8.00
CA TYR A 103 22.06 -32.86 -9.42
C TYR A 103 20.90 -33.78 -9.84
N ALA A 104 20.28 -33.50 -10.98
CA ALA A 104 19.17 -34.30 -11.49
C ALA A 104 19.52 -34.97 -12.83
N LEU A 105 19.27 -36.27 -12.96
CA LEU A 105 19.14 -36.88 -14.28
C LEU A 105 17.75 -36.55 -14.81
N ALA A 106 17.69 -35.98 -16.02
CA ALA A 106 16.44 -35.70 -16.69
C ALA A 106 16.37 -36.45 -18.02
N VAL A 107 15.35 -37.30 -18.17
CA VAL A 107 15.19 -38.24 -19.30
C VAL A 107 13.91 -37.93 -20.05
N ASP A 108 14.05 -37.64 -21.35
CA ASP A 108 12.93 -37.41 -22.25
C ASP A 108 12.52 -38.73 -22.94
N VAL A 109 11.35 -39.26 -22.57
CA VAL A 109 10.79 -40.52 -23.10
C VAL A 109 9.90 -40.22 -24.30
N HIS A 110 10.32 -40.69 -25.47
CA HIS A 110 9.54 -40.65 -26.71
C HIS A 110 8.83 -41.99 -26.96
N CYS A 111 7.64 -41.93 -27.57
CA CYS A 111 6.90 -43.10 -28.04
C CYS A 111 6.29 -42.78 -29.40
N THR A 112 6.16 -43.79 -30.25
CA THR A 112 5.49 -43.69 -31.56
C THR A 112 4.37 -44.72 -31.64
N ALA A 113 3.46 -44.58 -32.61
CA ALA A 113 2.39 -45.53 -32.85
C ALA A 113 2.90 -46.76 -33.63
N GLU A 114 2.59 -47.96 -33.15
CA GLU A 114 2.88 -49.21 -33.87
C GLU A 114 2.11 -49.23 -35.20
N ASN A 115 2.80 -49.56 -36.30
CA ASN A 115 2.16 -49.75 -37.61
C ASN A 115 1.37 -51.07 -37.59
N THR A 116 0.08 -51.03 -37.28
CA THR A 116 -0.79 -52.21 -37.11
C THR A 116 -1.10 -53.00 -38.39
N TYR A 117 -0.43 -52.70 -39.51
CA TYR A 117 -0.66 -53.32 -40.83
C TYR A 117 0.63 -53.97 -41.36
N PRO A 118 0.75 -55.32 -41.32
CA PRO A 118 1.85 -56.01 -41.98
C PRO A 118 1.75 -55.76 -43.49
N GLY A 119 2.79 -55.15 -44.08
CA GLY A 119 2.80 -54.72 -45.49
C GLY A 119 2.98 -53.21 -45.73
N THR A 120 3.14 -52.38 -44.67
CA THR A 120 3.53 -50.96 -44.81
C THR A 120 4.94 -50.66 -44.28
N GLU A 121 5.91 -51.44 -44.74
CA GLU A 121 7.33 -51.08 -44.62
C GLU A 121 7.57 -49.77 -45.38
N GLY A 122 8.03 -48.73 -44.67
CA GLY A 122 8.30 -47.40 -45.22
C GLY A 122 7.41 -46.26 -44.71
N ARG A 123 6.30 -46.51 -43.99
CA ARG A 123 5.57 -45.42 -43.32
C ARG A 123 6.23 -45.04 -41.99
N VAL A 124 6.69 -43.80 -41.90
CA VAL A 124 7.23 -43.18 -40.68
C VAL A 124 6.20 -43.31 -39.54
N SER A 125 6.59 -44.01 -38.47
CA SER A 125 5.75 -44.24 -37.29
C SER A 125 5.47 -42.90 -36.58
N ARG A 126 4.20 -42.47 -36.56
CA ARG A 126 3.80 -41.14 -36.04
C ARG A 126 4.07 -41.06 -34.53
N PRO A 127 4.75 -40.00 -34.02
CA PRO A 127 4.92 -39.80 -32.58
C PRO A 127 3.59 -39.71 -31.84
N VAL A 128 3.53 -40.26 -30.63
CA VAL A 128 2.36 -40.20 -29.75
C VAL A 128 2.69 -39.47 -28.45
N CYS A 129 1.70 -38.77 -27.91
CA CYS A 129 1.83 -38.10 -26.63
C CYS A 129 1.74 -39.10 -25.47
N LEU A 130 2.36 -38.76 -24.36
CA LEU A 130 2.40 -39.56 -23.14
C LEU A 130 1.99 -38.70 -21.95
N LEU A 131 1.19 -39.28 -21.04
CA LEU A 131 0.88 -38.72 -19.73
C LEU A 131 0.96 -39.82 -18.67
N ALA A 132 1.17 -39.45 -17.41
CA ALA A 132 1.16 -40.41 -16.32
C ALA A 132 -0.28 -40.77 -15.91
N ASP A 133 -0.54 -42.06 -15.70
CA ASP A 133 -1.79 -42.59 -15.13
C ASP A 133 -1.75 -42.46 -13.60
N ARG A 134 -2.66 -41.67 -13.05
CA ARG A 134 -2.75 -41.37 -11.62
C ARG A 134 -2.84 -42.62 -10.74
N ASN A 135 -3.62 -43.62 -11.16
CA ASN A 135 -3.87 -44.81 -10.35
C ASN A 135 -2.66 -45.73 -10.35
N ARG A 136 -1.94 -45.80 -11.48
CA ARG A 136 -0.68 -46.54 -11.57
C ARG A 136 0.44 -45.83 -10.82
N VAL A 137 0.56 -44.51 -10.96
CA VAL A 137 1.48 -43.69 -10.15
C VAL A 137 1.22 -43.84 -8.66
N ALA A 138 -0.04 -43.94 -8.22
CA ALA A 138 -0.35 -44.18 -6.80
C ALA A 138 0.24 -45.52 -6.27
N GLY A 139 0.33 -46.54 -7.14
CA GLY A 139 0.98 -47.81 -6.83
C GLY A 139 2.51 -47.72 -6.71
N GLU A 140 3.15 -46.71 -7.30
CA GLU A 140 4.59 -46.50 -7.13
C GLU A 140 4.95 -45.81 -5.80
N PHE A 141 3.95 -45.32 -5.07
CA PHE A 141 4.14 -44.46 -3.90
C PHE A 141 3.35 -44.94 -2.67
N TYR A 142 3.13 -46.25 -2.48
CA TYR A 142 2.42 -46.79 -1.31
C TYR A 142 2.91 -46.17 0.02
N GLY A 143 2.00 -45.52 0.76
CA GLY A 143 2.30 -44.84 2.02
C GLY A 143 2.99 -43.47 1.91
N SER A 144 3.22 -42.94 0.70
CA SER A 144 3.85 -41.63 0.44
C SER A 144 2.84 -40.58 -0.02
N ASN A 145 3.14 -39.30 0.27
CA ASN A 145 2.42 -38.17 -0.32
C ASN A 145 3.10 -37.73 -1.64
N TYR A 146 2.54 -38.13 -2.78
CA TYR A 146 2.87 -37.53 -4.07
C TYR A 146 1.80 -36.49 -4.47
N THR A 147 2.18 -35.49 -5.28
CA THR A 147 1.25 -34.50 -5.85
C THR A 147 0.98 -34.80 -7.31
N PHE A 148 -0.30 -34.86 -7.70
CA PHE A 148 -0.75 -35.10 -9.07
C PHE A 148 -1.35 -33.83 -9.69
N TYR A 149 -0.97 -33.55 -10.93
CA TYR A 149 -1.36 -32.37 -11.70
C TYR A 149 -2.10 -32.81 -12.97
N PRO A 150 -3.44 -32.90 -12.96
CA PRO A 150 -4.23 -33.31 -14.13
C PRO A 150 -4.08 -32.28 -15.26
N LEU A 151 -3.94 -32.75 -16.51
CA LEU A 151 -3.85 -31.87 -17.68
C LEU A 151 -5.11 -31.94 -18.54
N GLY A 152 -5.49 -30.83 -19.18
CA GLY A 152 -6.73 -30.77 -19.97
C GLY A 152 -7.98 -31.12 -19.15
N PHE A 153 -7.95 -30.82 -17.84
CA PHE A 153 -8.94 -31.20 -16.83
C PHE A 153 -9.10 -32.71 -16.54
N HIS A 154 -8.34 -33.61 -17.18
CA HIS A 154 -8.57 -35.05 -17.04
C HIS A 154 -8.15 -35.62 -15.66
N PRO A 155 -9.07 -36.18 -14.84
CA PRO A 155 -8.79 -36.49 -13.42
C PRO A 155 -7.79 -37.64 -13.20
N ALA A 156 -7.59 -38.49 -14.21
CA ALA A 156 -6.71 -39.66 -14.15
C ALA A 156 -5.38 -39.53 -14.91
N TYR A 157 -5.17 -38.47 -15.72
CA TYR A 157 -3.98 -38.36 -16.59
C TYR A 157 -3.34 -36.98 -16.49
N GLY A 158 -2.01 -36.93 -16.37
CA GLY A 158 -1.31 -35.67 -16.16
C GLY A 158 0.17 -35.80 -15.81
N ASN A 159 0.65 -34.83 -15.04
CA ASN A 159 2.01 -34.78 -14.50
C ASN A 159 1.99 -35.11 -12.98
N PHE A 160 3.13 -35.39 -12.38
CA PHE A 160 3.25 -35.60 -10.93
C PHE A 160 4.62 -35.19 -10.39
N THR A 161 4.67 -34.93 -9.08
CA THR A 161 5.89 -34.70 -8.30
C THR A 161 5.83 -35.47 -6.99
N SER A 162 6.98 -35.87 -6.46
CA SER A 162 7.15 -36.58 -5.19
C SER A 162 8.42 -36.09 -4.51
N ASP A 163 8.43 -36.08 -3.18
CA ASP A 163 9.63 -35.85 -2.37
C ASP A 163 10.56 -37.07 -2.33
N ARG A 164 10.02 -38.26 -2.62
CA ARG A 164 10.74 -39.55 -2.70
C ARG A 164 10.70 -40.17 -4.11
N PRO A 165 11.63 -41.08 -4.45
CA PRO A 165 11.59 -41.88 -5.66
C PRO A 165 10.36 -42.82 -5.75
N PRO A 166 9.93 -43.20 -6.97
CA PRO A 166 8.94 -44.26 -7.20
C PRO A 166 9.53 -45.65 -6.93
N ALA A 167 8.66 -46.62 -6.58
CA ALA A 167 9.04 -48.00 -6.26
C ALA A 167 9.85 -48.70 -7.37
N PHE A 168 9.56 -48.44 -8.66
CA PHE A 168 10.35 -48.97 -9.79
C PHE A 168 11.82 -48.49 -9.82
N LEU A 169 12.21 -47.48 -9.02
CA LEU A 169 13.60 -47.10 -8.77
C LEU A 169 14.08 -47.54 -7.38
N ASP A 170 13.22 -47.46 -6.35
CA ASP A 170 13.63 -47.62 -4.95
C ASP A 170 13.91 -49.09 -4.56
N ASN A 171 13.04 -50.02 -4.99
CA ASN A 171 13.01 -51.39 -4.45
C ASN A 171 14.19 -52.29 -4.85
N ASP A 172 14.82 -52.03 -6.00
CA ASP A 172 15.97 -52.82 -6.49
C ASP A 172 17.17 -51.93 -6.80
N LEU A 173 17.00 -50.92 -7.65
CA LEU A 173 18.12 -50.13 -8.17
C LEU A 173 18.78 -49.27 -7.08
N PHE A 174 18.00 -48.50 -6.32
CA PHE A 174 18.55 -47.52 -5.38
C PHE A 174 19.10 -48.13 -4.11
N THR A 175 18.53 -49.25 -3.66
CA THR A 175 19.10 -50.04 -2.56
C THR A 175 20.49 -50.55 -2.96
N VAL A 176 20.61 -51.21 -4.12
CA VAL A 176 21.90 -51.70 -4.66
C VAL A 176 22.89 -50.56 -4.92
N MET A 177 22.44 -49.40 -5.40
CA MET A 177 23.32 -48.24 -5.60
C MET A 177 23.86 -47.67 -4.28
N LYS A 178 23.02 -47.56 -3.24
CA LYS A 178 23.42 -47.12 -1.90
C LYS A 178 24.41 -48.09 -1.26
N GLU A 179 24.11 -49.39 -1.30
CA GLU A 179 24.99 -50.43 -0.75
C GLU A 179 26.36 -50.45 -1.44
N ASN A 180 26.38 -50.40 -2.78
CA ASN A 180 27.65 -50.33 -3.54
C ASN A 180 28.45 -49.07 -3.21
N MET A 181 27.81 -47.89 -3.17
CA MET A 181 28.50 -46.64 -2.84
C MET A 181 28.98 -46.61 -1.38
N SER A 182 28.21 -47.19 -0.45
CA SER A 182 28.58 -47.34 0.95
C SER A 182 29.78 -48.27 1.10
N HIS A 183 29.74 -49.45 0.50
CA HIS A 183 30.87 -50.41 0.49
C HIS A 183 32.15 -49.78 -0.10
N GLN A 184 32.04 -49.06 -1.23
CA GLN A 184 33.16 -48.34 -1.85
C GLN A 184 33.73 -47.20 -0.97
N ASN A 185 32.95 -46.71 0.00
CA ASN A 185 33.32 -45.65 0.95
C ASN A 185 33.33 -46.15 2.41
N GLN A 186 33.80 -47.38 2.65
CA GLN A 186 34.06 -47.92 4.01
C GLN A 186 32.82 -48.01 4.92
N GLY A 187 31.63 -48.24 4.34
CA GLY A 187 30.35 -48.30 5.07
C GLY A 187 29.70 -46.93 5.31
N ALA A 188 30.27 -45.85 4.77
CA ALA A 188 29.67 -44.53 4.90
C ALA A 188 28.48 -44.35 3.95
N ASP A 189 27.33 -43.95 4.49
CA ASP A 189 26.16 -43.58 3.70
C ASP A 189 26.39 -42.24 2.97
N VAL A 190 26.88 -42.34 1.74
CA VAL A 190 27.32 -41.19 0.91
C VAL A 190 26.27 -40.75 -0.13
N LEU A 191 25.24 -41.55 -0.38
CA LEU A 191 24.34 -41.39 -1.53
C LEU A 191 22.87 -41.37 -1.09
N SER A 192 22.19 -40.26 -1.39
CA SER A 192 20.74 -40.13 -1.18
C SER A 192 20.02 -39.78 -2.48
N PHE A 193 18.76 -40.20 -2.55
CA PHE A 193 17.84 -39.88 -3.65
C PHE A 193 16.68 -39.09 -3.05
N GLY A 194 16.35 -37.96 -3.69
CA GLY A 194 15.30 -37.07 -3.22
C GLY A 194 14.20 -36.91 -4.26
N PHE A 195 13.81 -35.64 -4.44
CA PHE A 195 12.72 -35.21 -5.30
C PHE A 195 12.70 -35.91 -6.68
N PHE A 196 11.52 -36.35 -7.07
CA PHE A 196 11.22 -36.95 -8.36
C PHE A 196 10.06 -36.21 -9.03
N GLN A 197 10.13 -36.00 -10.34
CA GLN A 197 8.99 -35.50 -11.12
C GLN A 197 8.83 -36.19 -12.47
N GLY A 198 7.58 -36.40 -12.87
CA GLY A 198 7.21 -36.88 -14.21
C GLY A 198 6.27 -35.89 -14.87
N TYR A 199 6.63 -35.34 -16.04
CA TYR A 199 5.80 -34.37 -16.75
C TYR A 199 5.95 -34.40 -18.28
N SER A 200 4.89 -34.08 -19.02
CA SER A 200 4.98 -33.86 -20.47
C SER A 200 5.80 -32.61 -20.78
N ASN A 201 6.77 -32.70 -21.71
CA ASN A 201 7.62 -31.59 -22.15
C ASN A 201 6.86 -30.44 -22.80
N LEU A 202 5.59 -30.62 -23.16
CA LEU A 202 4.66 -29.54 -23.47
C LEU A 202 4.66 -28.45 -22.39
N LYS A 203 4.91 -28.81 -21.11
CA LYS A 203 5.13 -27.88 -19.99
C LYS A 203 6.19 -26.83 -20.32
N ARG A 204 7.30 -27.22 -20.97
CA ARG A 204 8.42 -26.34 -21.36
C ARG A 204 8.04 -25.45 -22.56
N SER A 205 7.38 -26.02 -23.57
CA SER A 205 6.94 -25.27 -24.76
C SER A 205 5.84 -24.24 -24.42
N ILE A 206 4.97 -24.55 -23.43
CA ILE A 206 3.99 -23.59 -22.90
C ILE A 206 4.68 -22.55 -21.99
N ARG A 207 5.65 -22.94 -21.15
CA ARG A 207 6.33 -22.02 -20.23
C ARG A 207 7.75 -22.45 -19.88
N HIS A 208 8.72 -21.55 -20.05
CA HIS A 208 10.09 -21.77 -19.57
C HIS A 208 10.22 -21.64 -18.04
N GLY A 209 9.33 -20.87 -17.41
CA GLY A 209 9.25 -20.72 -15.95
C GLY A 209 7.85 -20.30 -15.49
N PRO A 210 7.58 -20.25 -14.17
CA PRO A 210 6.23 -19.96 -13.64
C PRO A 210 5.65 -18.62 -14.12
N HIS A 211 6.49 -17.59 -14.28
CA HIS A 211 6.09 -16.23 -14.67
C HIS A 211 5.86 -16.03 -16.17
N ASP A 212 6.22 -17.00 -17.01
CA ASP A 212 6.02 -16.90 -18.47
C ASP A 212 4.57 -17.26 -18.86
N LEU A 213 3.81 -18.00 -18.05
CA LEU A 213 2.44 -18.41 -18.37
C LEU A 213 1.44 -17.23 -18.24
N LEU A 214 1.01 -16.63 -19.35
CA LEU A 214 0.08 -15.49 -19.34
C LEU A 214 -1.30 -15.87 -18.80
N ALA A 215 -1.76 -17.10 -19.11
CA ALA A 215 -2.98 -17.65 -18.55
C ALA A 215 -2.99 -17.70 -17.00
N SER A 216 -1.83 -17.60 -16.34
CA SER A 216 -1.73 -17.77 -14.89
C SER A 216 -2.13 -16.56 -14.06
N HIS A 217 -2.02 -15.36 -14.62
CA HIS A 217 -1.99 -14.12 -13.82
C HIS A 217 -3.36 -13.46 -13.61
N GLY A 218 -4.45 -13.95 -14.19
CA GLY A 218 -5.75 -13.28 -14.09
C GLY A 218 -5.79 -11.93 -14.81
N LEU A 219 -5.12 -11.84 -15.96
CA LEU A 219 -4.95 -10.61 -16.73
C LEU A 219 -6.29 -10.06 -17.24
N ALA A 220 -7.18 -10.93 -17.74
CA ALA A 220 -8.51 -10.52 -18.17
C ALA A 220 -9.35 -10.01 -17.00
N THR A 221 -9.27 -10.69 -15.85
CA THR A 221 -9.91 -10.24 -14.60
C THR A 221 -9.45 -8.84 -14.22
N ALA A 222 -8.15 -8.57 -14.20
CA ALA A 222 -7.63 -7.26 -13.81
C ALA A 222 -7.93 -6.15 -14.83
N ALA A 223 -7.99 -6.48 -16.12
CA ALA A 223 -8.33 -5.52 -17.18
C ALA A 223 -9.81 -5.10 -17.13
N LEU A 224 -10.71 -6.06 -16.94
CA LEU A 224 -12.16 -5.92 -17.16
C LEU A 224 -12.97 -5.63 -15.88
N THR A 225 -12.41 -5.87 -14.68
CA THR A 225 -13.17 -5.76 -13.40
C THR A 225 -12.81 -4.58 -12.50
N ILE A 226 -11.77 -3.79 -12.85
CA ILE A 226 -11.50 -2.52 -12.17
C ILE A 226 -12.54 -1.46 -12.57
N PRO A 227 -13.19 -0.74 -11.62
CA PRO A 227 -14.13 0.32 -11.95
C PRO A 227 -13.46 1.47 -12.72
N SER A 228 -14.14 2.02 -13.73
CA SER A 228 -13.60 3.13 -14.55
C SER A 228 -13.24 4.35 -13.71
N THR A 229 -14.01 4.64 -12.66
CA THR A 229 -13.76 5.74 -11.71
C THR A 229 -12.45 5.57 -10.94
N GLU A 230 -12.09 4.33 -10.57
CA GLU A 230 -10.86 4.05 -9.84
C GLU A 230 -9.65 3.95 -10.79
N ALA A 231 -9.83 3.35 -11.96
CA ALA A 231 -8.79 3.34 -12.99
C ALA A 231 -8.39 4.76 -13.42
N GLN A 232 -9.36 5.69 -13.52
CA GLN A 232 -9.10 7.10 -13.87
C GLN A 232 -8.55 7.93 -12.69
N ARG A 233 -8.47 7.40 -11.47
CA ARG A 233 -8.06 8.14 -10.26
C ARG A 233 -6.61 8.65 -10.32
N THR A 234 -5.72 7.93 -11.01
CA THR A 234 -4.34 8.37 -11.26
C THR A 234 -3.89 7.95 -12.66
N ALA A 235 -2.95 8.68 -13.26
CA ALA A 235 -2.36 8.30 -14.55
C ALA A 235 -1.80 6.86 -14.50
N ARG A 236 -1.03 6.52 -13.46
CA ARG A 236 -0.47 5.17 -13.25
C ARG A 236 -1.52 4.05 -13.29
N LEU A 237 -2.69 4.24 -12.67
CA LEU A 237 -3.77 3.24 -12.70
C LEU A 237 -4.41 3.14 -14.09
N LYS A 238 -4.65 4.28 -14.74
CA LYS A 238 -5.20 4.37 -16.09
C LYS A 238 -4.29 3.69 -17.10
N ASP A 239 -3.00 4.03 -17.10
CA ASP A 239 -2.00 3.50 -18.02
C ASP A 239 -1.83 1.98 -17.80
N LYS A 240 -1.86 1.53 -16.54
CA LYS A 240 -1.83 0.09 -16.22
C LYS A 240 -3.07 -0.65 -16.72
N GLN A 241 -4.28 -0.10 -16.52
CA GLN A 241 -5.50 -0.71 -17.08
C GLN A 241 -5.44 -0.71 -18.61
N GLN A 242 -5.02 0.38 -19.24
CA GLN A 242 -4.92 0.48 -20.71
C GLN A 242 -3.92 -0.55 -21.27
N ARG A 243 -2.78 -0.77 -20.61
CA ARG A 243 -1.81 -1.82 -20.99
C ARG A 243 -2.41 -3.22 -20.88
N LEU A 244 -3.12 -3.52 -19.79
CA LEU A 244 -3.80 -4.81 -19.59
C LEU A 244 -4.92 -5.02 -20.62
N LEU A 245 -5.73 -4.00 -20.90
CA LEU A 245 -6.76 -4.03 -21.95
C LEU A 245 -6.16 -4.19 -23.35
N ALA A 246 -5.01 -3.55 -23.64
CA ALA A 246 -4.30 -3.74 -24.90
C ALA A 246 -3.83 -5.18 -25.05
N GLN A 247 -3.30 -5.78 -23.98
CA GLN A 247 -2.86 -7.18 -23.96
C GLN A 247 -4.02 -8.16 -24.17
N VAL A 248 -5.13 -8.01 -23.43
CA VAL A 248 -6.33 -8.85 -23.55
C VAL A 248 -6.98 -8.74 -24.94
N ARG A 249 -6.76 -7.64 -25.66
CA ARG A 249 -7.27 -7.39 -27.02
C ARG A 249 -6.25 -7.67 -28.13
N GLY A 250 -5.08 -8.22 -27.82
CA GLY A 250 -4.03 -8.52 -28.80
C GLY A 250 -3.33 -7.30 -29.42
N ARG A 251 -3.58 -6.09 -28.89
CA ARG A 251 -3.08 -4.82 -29.44
C ARG A 251 -1.62 -4.55 -29.14
N LEU A 252 -0.98 -5.35 -28.29
CA LEU A 252 0.47 -5.27 -28.06
C LEU A 252 1.28 -5.95 -29.18
N THR A 253 0.63 -6.80 -29.99
CA THR A 253 1.26 -7.53 -31.11
C THR A 253 0.33 -7.48 -32.34
N PRO A 254 0.20 -6.32 -33.02
CA PRO A 254 -0.80 -6.13 -34.09
C PRO A 254 -0.72 -7.18 -35.21
N ASP A 255 0.49 -7.60 -35.60
CA ASP A 255 0.74 -8.54 -36.70
C ASP A 255 0.44 -10.00 -36.32
N ASN A 256 0.46 -10.32 -35.03
CA ASN A 256 -0.04 -11.57 -34.47
C ASN A 256 -0.77 -11.28 -33.15
N PRO A 257 -2.06 -10.92 -33.17
CA PRO A 257 -2.81 -10.56 -31.97
C PRO A 257 -2.82 -11.68 -30.92
N GLY A 258 -2.75 -12.94 -31.37
CA GLY A 258 -2.69 -14.12 -30.52
C GLY A 258 -1.42 -14.22 -29.67
N ALA A 259 -0.31 -13.59 -30.07
CA ALA A 259 0.95 -13.65 -29.33
C ALA A 259 0.92 -12.91 -27.97
N SER A 260 0.00 -11.95 -27.79
CA SER A 260 -0.13 -11.18 -26.54
C SER A 260 -1.39 -11.50 -25.73
N THR A 261 -2.43 -12.11 -26.33
CA THR A 261 -3.62 -12.54 -25.57
C THR A 261 -3.34 -13.84 -24.80
N PRO A 262 -3.78 -13.98 -23.53
CA PRO A 262 -3.36 -15.10 -22.69
C PRO A 262 -3.63 -16.49 -23.28
N PHE A 263 -4.90 -16.77 -23.63
CA PHE A 263 -5.29 -18.12 -24.08
C PHE A 263 -4.91 -18.43 -25.53
N ALA A 264 -4.91 -17.44 -26.43
CA ALA A 264 -4.48 -17.67 -27.80
C ALA A 264 -2.96 -17.90 -27.88
N ARG A 265 -2.16 -17.25 -27.02
CA ARG A 265 -0.71 -17.49 -26.97
C ARG A 265 -0.39 -18.89 -26.48
N GLU A 266 -1.01 -19.36 -25.39
CA GLU A 266 -0.78 -20.73 -24.93
C GLU A 266 -1.27 -21.75 -25.97
N ARG A 267 -2.38 -21.44 -26.67
CA ARG A 267 -2.85 -22.24 -27.81
C ARG A 267 -1.81 -22.32 -28.93
N GLN A 268 -1.28 -21.18 -29.39
CA GLN A 268 -0.24 -21.14 -30.43
C GLN A 268 1.02 -21.91 -30.01
N ARG A 269 1.44 -21.80 -28.73
CA ARG A 269 2.57 -22.57 -28.18
C ARG A 269 2.31 -24.09 -28.19
N VAL A 270 1.10 -24.52 -27.83
CA VAL A 270 0.71 -25.95 -27.92
C VAL A 270 0.62 -26.42 -29.37
N GLU A 271 0.01 -25.64 -30.27
CA GLU A 271 -0.11 -25.95 -31.71
C GLU A 271 1.29 -26.06 -32.36
N ALA A 272 2.24 -25.18 -32.00
CA ALA A 272 3.64 -25.26 -32.45
C ALA A 272 4.37 -26.50 -31.91
N ALA A 273 4.23 -26.81 -30.62
CA ALA A 273 4.81 -28.03 -30.03
C ALA A 273 4.24 -29.32 -30.64
N MET A 274 2.97 -29.32 -31.02
CA MET A 274 2.36 -30.43 -31.78
C MET A 274 2.98 -30.58 -33.18
N GLN A 275 3.24 -29.47 -33.88
CA GLN A 275 3.89 -29.50 -35.21
C GLN A 275 5.35 -29.95 -35.14
N ALA A 276 6.10 -29.50 -34.13
CA ALA A 276 7.49 -29.89 -33.89
C ALA A 276 7.66 -31.28 -33.24
N ASN A 277 6.56 -31.93 -32.83
CA ASN A 277 6.55 -33.19 -32.07
C ASN A 277 7.24 -33.11 -30.68
N GLU A 278 7.26 -31.92 -30.06
CA GLU A 278 7.92 -31.62 -28.78
C GLU A 278 7.07 -31.98 -27.55
N PHE A 279 6.61 -33.23 -27.47
CA PHE A 279 5.66 -33.67 -26.42
C PHE A 279 6.07 -34.97 -25.70
N ALA A 280 7.37 -35.29 -25.69
CA ALA A 280 7.95 -36.37 -24.89
C ALA A 280 7.56 -36.28 -23.41
N PHE A 281 7.53 -37.41 -22.69
CA PHE A 281 7.33 -37.42 -21.25
C PHE A 281 8.67 -37.44 -20.53
N ARG A 282 8.90 -36.44 -19.68
CA ARG A 282 10.16 -36.23 -19.00
C ARG A 282 10.09 -36.75 -17.57
N PHE A 283 11.03 -37.61 -17.21
CA PHE A 283 11.29 -37.98 -15.82
C PHE A 283 12.52 -37.21 -15.33
N GLU A 284 12.47 -36.67 -14.11
CA GLU A 284 13.63 -36.08 -13.45
C GLU A 284 13.79 -36.68 -12.04
N GLN A 285 14.98 -37.20 -11.75
CA GLN A 285 15.34 -37.75 -10.44
C GLN A 285 16.53 -36.97 -9.87
N VAL A 286 16.35 -36.40 -8.69
CA VAL A 286 17.45 -35.76 -7.93
C VAL A 286 18.28 -36.81 -7.19
N ILE A 287 19.60 -36.72 -7.39
CA ILE A 287 20.65 -37.50 -6.72
C ILE A 287 21.45 -36.51 -5.87
N SER A 288 21.82 -36.90 -4.65
CA SER A 288 22.61 -36.08 -3.73
C SER A 288 23.74 -36.90 -3.11
N ILE A 289 24.94 -36.33 -3.09
CA ILE A 289 26.14 -36.97 -2.55
C ILE A 289 26.73 -36.14 -1.42
N ASP A 290 27.05 -36.80 -0.32
CA ASP A 290 27.78 -36.25 0.82
C ASP A 290 29.29 -36.31 0.54
N ALA A 291 29.88 -35.18 0.14
CA ALA A 291 31.27 -35.11 -0.28
C ALA A 291 32.27 -35.29 0.89
N PRO A 292 32.02 -34.78 2.12
CA PRO A 292 32.78 -35.10 3.31
C PRO A 292 32.85 -36.60 3.60
N ARG A 293 31.74 -37.34 3.42
CA ARG A 293 31.68 -38.79 3.69
C ARG A 293 32.33 -39.66 2.59
N LEU A 294 32.64 -39.12 1.41
CA LEU A 294 33.48 -39.82 0.43
C LEU A 294 34.90 -40.03 0.98
N VAL A 295 35.45 -41.22 0.81
CA VAL A 295 36.87 -41.48 1.16
C VAL A 295 37.78 -40.62 0.28
N ARG A 296 38.88 -40.10 0.85
CA ARG A 296 39.70 -39.06 0.20
C ARG A 296 40.14 -39.38 -1.23
N ARG A 297 40.46 -40.65 -1.53
CA ARG A 297 40.81 -41.13 -2.89
C ARG A 297 39.66 -41.14 -3.92
N ARG A 298 38.40 -41.12 -3.45
CA ARG A 298 37.16 -41.10 -4.24
C ARG A 298 36.43 -39.75 -4.18
N ARG A 299 36.99 -38.72 -3.53
CA ARG A 299 36.43 -37.37 -3.52
C ARG A 299 36.78 -36.60 -4.81
N ASN A 300 36.27 -37.10 -5.93
CA ASN A 300 36.48 -36.60 -7.29
C ASN A 300 35.16 -36.61 -8.09
N PHE A 301 35.06 -35.85 -9.18
CA PHE A 301 33.80 -35.78 -9.92
C PHE A 301 33.46 -37.05 -10.69
N SER A 302 34.43 -37.94 -10.93
CA SER A 302 34.14 -39.28 -11.45
C SER A 302 33.22 -40.07 -10.51
N SER A 303 33.53 -40.09 -9.21
CA SER A 303 32.70 -40.76 -8.19
C SER A 303 31.40 -40.00 -7.90
N VAL A 304 31.39 -38.67 -8.07
CA VAL A 304 30.17 -37.86 -7.96
C VAL A 304 29.19 -38.16 -9.09
N LEU A 305 29.67 -38.32 -10.33
CA LEU A 305 28.80 -38.59 -11.48
C LEU A 305 28.41 -40.06 -11.62
N GLN A 306 29.21 -41.00 -11.08
CA GLN A 306 29.03 -42.44 -11.20
C GLN A 306 27.59 -42.97 -10.99
N PRO A 307 26.79 -42.48 -10.01
CA PRO A 307 25.42 -42.96 -9.83
C PRO A 307 24.50 -42.73 -11.05
N ILE A 308 24.79 -41.73 -11.90
CA ILE A 308 23.92 -41.38 -13.02
C ILE A 308 23.85 -42.48 -14.09
N PHE A 309 24.92 -43.27 -14.27
CA PHE A 309 25.01 -44.28 -15.32
C PHE A 309 24.01 -45.42 -15.13
N GLN A 310 23.74 -45.82 -13.88
CA GLN A 310 22.79 -46.89 -13.58
C GLN A 310 21.34 -46.45 -13.88
N LEU A 311 21.01 -45.20 -13.56
CA LEU A 311 19.74 -44.60 -13.97
C LEU A 311 19.61 -44.46 -15.49
N MET A 312 20.67 -44.01 -16.18
CA MET A 312 20.69 -43.96 -17.65
C MET A 312 20.48 -45.35 -18.27
N ARG A 313 21.13 -46.38 -17.72
CA ARG A 313 20.93 -47.79 -18.14
C ARG A 313 19.47 -48.21 -17.98
N LEU A 314 18.86 -48.00 -16.81
CA LEU A 314 17.46 -48.37 -16.55
C LEU A 314 16.52 -47.73 -17.59
N PHE A 315 16.63 -46.41 -17.80
CA PHE A 315 15.75 -45.72 -18.76
C PHE A 315 16.01 -46.10 -20.22
N LEU A 316 17.24 -46.50 -20.59
CA LEU A 316 17.56 -46.94 -21.95
C LEU A 316 17.18 -48.40 -22.24
N LYS A 317 17.29 -49.30 -21.25
CA LYS A 317 17.22 -50.76 -21.44
C LYS A 317 16.03 -51.42 -20.77
N GLU A 318 15.53 -50.89 -19.66
CA GLU A 318 14.59 -51.57 -18.76
C GLU A 318 13.20 -50.89 -18.78
N LYS A 319 12.76 -50.57 -20.00
CA LYS A 319 11.53 -49.79 -20.29
C LYS A 319 10.28 -50.37 -19.63
N GLN A 320 10.21 -51.68 -19.46
CA GLN A 320 9.11 -52.39 -18.81
C GLN A 320 8.83 -51.91 -17.38
N LEU A 321 9.85 -51.43 -16.65
CA LEU A 321 9.72 -51.01 -15.25
C LEU A 321 8.88 -49.74 -15.09
N TYR A 322 9.06 -48.75 -15.99
CA TYR A 322 8.40 -47.45 -15.88
C TYR A 322 7.32 -47.21 -16.95
N ALA A 323 7.31 -47.96 -18.07
CA ALA A 323 6.29 -47.80 -19.10
C ALA A 323 4.87 -48.11 -18.58
N GLY A 324 4.77 -48.91 -17.51
CA GLY A 324 3.51 -49.22 -16.83
C GLY A 324 2.75 -47.96 -16.39
N ILE A 325 3.42 -46.96 -15.82
CA ILE A 325 2.75 -45.73 -15.32
C ILE A 325 2.35 -44.73 -16.41
N LEU A 326 2.66 -44.99 -17.69
CA LEU A 326 2.42 -44.06 -18.80
C LEU A 326 1.25 -44.50 -19.69
N ARG A 327 0.40 -43.54 -20.05
CA ARG A 327 -0.71 -43.70 -21.00
C ARG A 327 -0.37 -43.00 -22.32
N ARG A 328 -0.52 -43.72 -23.43
CA ARG A 328 -0.39 -43.21 -24.81
C ARG A 328 -1.64 -42.45 -25.25
N PHE A 329 -1.46 -41.32 -25.94
CA PHE A 329 -2.51 -40.50 -26.55
C PHE A 329 -2.16 -40.15 -28.00
N ASN A 330 -3.16 -40.14 -28.88
CA ASN A 330 -3.03 -39.46 -30.16
C ASN A 330 -2.82 -37.95 -29.89
N PRO A 331 -1.81 -37.28 -30.50
CA PRO A 331 -1.63 -35.82 -30.44
C PRO A 331 -2.92 -35.02 -30.69
N ASP A 332 -3.78 -35.51 -31.59
CA ASP A 332 -5.05 -34.89 -31.95
C ASP A 332 -6.07 -34.91 -30.77
N ILE A 333 -5.91 -35.82 -29.80
CA ILE A 333 -6.69 -35.89 -28.55
C ILE A 333 -5.98 -35.12 -27.43
N PHE A 334 -4.72 -35.47 -27.14
CA PHE A 334 -3.87 -34.72 -26.22
C PHE A 334 -2.54 -34.45 -26.90
N PRO A 335 -2.10 -33.18 -27.02
CA PRO A 335 -2.63 -32.01 -26.32
C PRO A 335 -3.78 -31.27 -27.04
N GLY A 336 -4.37 -31.82 -28.13
CA GLY A 336 -5.49 -31.20 -28.85
C GLY A 336 -6.67 -30.72 -27.98
N VAL A 337 -6.99 -31.43 -26.88
CA VAL A 337 -8.01 -31.01 -25.90
C VAL A 337 -7.66 -29.68 -25.20
N MET A 338 -6.38 -29.40 -24.97
CA MET A 338 -5.93 -28.13 -24.38
C MET A 338 -6.10 -26.98 -25.37
N VAL A 339 -5.83 -27.22 -26.66
CA VAL A 339 -6.12 -26.28 -27.77
C VAL A 339 -7.61 -25.97 -27.84
N ALA A 340 -8.46 -26.99 -27.74
CA ALA A 340 -9.92 -26.82 -27.75
C ALA A 340 -10.41 -25.96 -26.57
N PHE A 341 -9.99 -26.27 -25.34
CA PHE A 341 -10.36 -25.45 -24.18
C PHE A 341 -9.78 -24.03 -24.24
N ALA A 342 -8.59 -23.84 -24.81
CA ALA A 342 -8.03 -22.51 -25.01
C ALA A 342 -8.92 -21.63 -25.91
N ARG A 343 -9.46 -22.20 -27.02
CA ARG A 343 -10.41 -21.51 -27.90
C ARG A 343 -11.72 -21.15 -27.19
N VAL A 344 -12.22 -22.04 -26.32
CA VAL A 344 -13.43 -21.78 -25.51
C VAL A 344 -13.19 -20.62 -24.53
N MET A 345 -12.05 -20.61 -23.83
CA MET A 345 -11.69 -19.51 -22.92
C MET A 345 -11.45 -18.20 -23.68
N GLU A 346 -10.78 -18.24 -24.83
CA GLU A 346 -10.58 -17.10 -25.73
C GLU A 346 -11.93 -16.46 -26.15
N ALA A 347 -12.89 -17.26 -26.61
CA ALA A 347 -14.22 -16.81 -26.97
C ALA A 347 -15.01 -16.24 -25.78
N ALA A 348 -14.95 -16.89 -24.61
CA ALA A 348 -15.63 -16.43 -23.41
C ALA A 348 -15.07 -15.10 -22.88
N ILE A 349 -13.75 -14.89 -22.93
CA ILE A 349 -13.12 -13.63 -22.55
C ILE A 349 -13.40 -12.52 -23.59
N ALA A 350 -13.46 -12.83 -24.88
CA ALA A 350 -13.84 -11.87 -25.91
C ALA A 350 -15.28 -11.36 -25.74
N GLU A 351 -16.22 -12.25 -25.37
CA GLU A 351 -17.59 -11.87 -25.02
C GLU A 351 -17.66 -11.00 -23.76
N MET A 352 -16.82 -11.27 -22.76
CA MET A 352 -16.72 -10.43 -21.55
C MET A 352 -16.13 -9.04 -21.85
N ASP A 353 -15.16 -8.92 -22.76
CA ASP A 353 -14.69 -7.61 -23.25
C ASP A 353 -15.77 -6.84 -24.02
N ARG A 354 -16.59 -7.54 -24.82
CA ARG A 354 -17.75 -6.93 -25.50
C ARG A 354 -18.73 -6.32 -24.49
N ARG A 355 -19.15 -7.10 -23.48
CA ARG A 355 -20.05 -6.62 -22.41
C ARG A 355 -19.43 -5.49 -21.58
N PHE A 356 -18.13 -5.56 -21.29
CA PHE A 356 -17.40 -4.48 -20.61
C PHE A 356 -17.45 -3.16 -21.41
N ARG A 357 -17.28 -3.23 -22.74
CA ARG A 357 -17.40 -2.05 -23.62
C ARG A 357 -18.82 -1.49 -23.66
N GLU A 358 -19.84 -2.35 -23.75
CA GLU A 358 -21.25 -1.94 -23.79
C GLU A 358 -21.74 -1.32 -22.48
N ALA A 359 -21.20 -1.75 -21.34
CA ALA A 359 -21.47 -1.13 -20.04
C ALA A 359 -20.79 0.26 -19.85
N GLY A 360 -19.86 0.62 -20.73
CA GLY A 360 -19.17 1.92 -20.73
C GLY A 360 -18.48 2.21 -19.39
N SER A 361 -18.82 3.35 -18.78
CA SER A 361 -18.24 3.79 -17.50
C SER A 361 -18.61 2.92 -16.29
N LYS A 362 -19.61 2.03 -16.41
CA LYS A 362 -20.00 1.09 -15.35
C LYS A 362 -19.06 -0.12 -15.28
N GLY A 363 -18.45 -0.52 -16.39
CA GLY A 363 -17.68 -1.75 -16.51
C GLY A 363 -18.52 -3.01 -16.21
N LEU A 364 -17.87 -4.12 -15.87
CA LEU A 364 -18.57 -5.36 -15.52
C LEU A 364 -19.21 -5.27 -14.11
N GLY A 365 -20.47 -5.71 -13.98
CA GLY A 365 -21.11 -5.97 -12.69
C GLY A 365 -20.48 -7.14 -11.94
N MET A 366 -20.91 -7.40 -10.70
CA MET A 366 -20.30 -8.46 -9.87
C MET A 366 -20.34 -9.85 -10.51
N ALA A 367 -21.47 -10.28 -11.08
CA ALA A 367 -21.60 -11.64 -11.64
C ALA A 367 -20.63 -11.87 -12.82
N LEU A 368 -20.57 -10.95 -13.79
CA LEU A 368 -19.61 -11.05 -14.89
C LEU A 368 -18.16 -10.91 -14.41
N SER A 369 -17.91 -10.12 -13.36
CA SER A 369 -16.56 -10.01 -12.76
C SER A 369 -16.08 -11.32 -12.15
N GLU A 370 -16.92 -12.01 -11.37
CA GLU A 370 -16.63 -13.36 -10.87
C GLU A 370 -16.57 -14.39 -11.99
N GLY A 371 -17.35 -14.22 -13.07
CA GLY A 371 -17.29 -15.02 -14.29
C GLY A 371 -15.92 -15.00 -14.95
N VAL A 372 -15.39 -13.81 -15.26
CA VAL A 372 -14.02 -13.64 -15.79
C VAL A 372 -12.99 -14.24 -14.83
N ALA A 373 -13.16 -14.01 -13.52
CA ALA A 373 -12.28 -14.55 -12.49
C ALA A 373 -12.29 -16.08 -12.38
N ALA A 374 -13.42 -16.73 -12.70
CA ALA A 374 -13.52 -18.18 -12.79
C ALA A 374 -12.87 -18.71 -14.08
N LEU A 375 -13.12 -18.07 -15.23
CA LEU A 375 -12.54 -18.43 -16.53
C LEU A 375 -11.01 -18.36 -16.52
N ASP A 376 -10.43 -17.26 -16.02
CA ASP A 376 -8.96 -17.12 -15.89
C ASP A 376 -8.34 -18.27 -15.06
N ARG A 377 -8.99 -18.66 -13.96
CA ARG A 377 -8.52 -19.72 -13.05
C ARG A 377 -8.69 -21.12 -13.61
N LEU A 378 -9.82 -21.39 -14.26
CA LEU A 378 -10.07 -22.65 -14.98
C LEU A 378 -9.09 -22.82 -16.14
N GLY A 379 -8.85 -21.74 -16.90
CA GLY A 379 -7.85 -21.70 -17.95
C GLY A 379 -6.45 -22.03 -17.42
N ASN A 380 -6.00 -21.35 -16.37
CA ASN A 380 -4.73 -21.66 -15.69
C ASN A 380 -4.65 -23.14 -15.28
N PHE A 381 -5.70 -23.67 -14.62
CA PHE A 381 -5.75 -25.07 -14.20
C PHE A 381 -5.66 -26.06 -15.37
N CYS A 382 -6.25 -25.75 -16.54
CA CYS A 382 -6.15 -26.58 -17.74
C CYS A 382 -4.69 -26.85 -18.19
N PHE A 383 -3.82 -25.83 -18.09
CA PHE A 383 -2.41 -25.87 -18.51
C PHE A 383 -1.41 -26.26 -17.39
N THR A 384 -1.84 -26.24 -16.13
CA THR A 384 -0.95 -26.47 -14.98
C THR A 384 -1.31 -27.68 -14.14
N GLY A 385 -2.59 -28.03 -14.06
CA GLY A 385 -3.14 -28.97 -13.08
C GLY A 385 -2.99 -28.52 -11.62
N ASP A 386 -2.57 -27.27 -11.34
CA ASP A 386 -2.24 -26.82 -9.98
C ASP A 386 -3.51 -26.46 -9.20
N PRO A 387 -3.93 -27.25 -8.20
CA PRO A 387 -5.17 -26.99 -7.47
C PRO A 387 -5.15 -25.69 -6.68
N ARG A 388 -3.98 -25.09 -6.42
CA ARG A 388 -3.85 -23.83 -5.67
C ARG A 388 -4.45 -22.64 -6.40
N VAL A 389 -4.62 -22.73 -7.73
CA VAL A 389 -5.22 -21.66 -8.56
C VAL A 389 -6.76 -21.64 -8.46
N LEU A 390 -7.36 -22.68 -7.86
CA LEU A 390 -8.81 -22.85 -7.70
C LEU A 390 -9.23 -22.62 -6.23
N PRO A 391 -9.83 -21.45 -5.88
CA PRO A 391 -10.27 -21.15 -4.52
C PRO A 391 -11.36 -22.13 -4.05
N THR A 392 -10.95 -23.12 -3.26
CA THR A 392 -11.76 -24.33 -3.00
C THR A 392 -13.15 -24.03 -2.42
N LYS A 393 -13.28 -22.99 -1.59
CA LYS A 393 -14.58 -22.56 -1.02
C LYS A 393 -15.59 -22.12 -2.09
N VAL A 394 -15.14 -21.33 -3.07
CA VAL A 394 -16.01 -20.81 -4.15
C VAL A 394 -16.22 -21.90 -5.21
N MET A 395 -15.14 -22.52 -5.68
CA MET A 395 -15.17 -23.53 -6.74
C MET A 395 -15.97 -24.79 -6.37
N ARG A 396 -16.10 -25.12 -5.07
CA ARG A 396 -16.97 -26.23 -4.63
C ARG A 396 -18.46 -25.88 -4.80
N LEU A 397 -18.88 -24.66 -4.44
CA LEU A 397 -20.28 -24.23 -4.58
C LEU A 397 -20.70 -24.04 -6.04
N LEU A 398 -19.75 -23.65 -6.91
CA LEU A 398 -19.98 -23.64 -8.35
C LEU A 398 -20.14 -25.06 -8.95
N GLY A 399 -19.95 -26.12 -8.16
CA GLY A 399 -19.94 -27.52 -8.62
C GLY A 399 -18.66 -27.91 -9.38
N THR A 400 -17.72 -26.96 -9.55
CA THR A 400 -16.50 -27.11 -10.33
C THR A 400 -15.60 -28.20 -9.78
N MET A 401 -15.36 -28.22 -8.46
CA MET A 401 -14.44 -29.18 -7.84
C MET A 401 -14.88 -30.64 -8.03
N ASP A 402 -16.18 -30.91 -7.85
CA ASP A 402 -16.70 -32.27 -7.94
C ASP A 402 -16.81 -32.72 -9.42
N SER A 403 -17.20 -31.81 -10.31
CA SER A 403 -17.18 -32.02 -11.77
C SER A 403 -15.77 -32.34 -12.29
N LEU A 404 -14.76 -31.55 -11.92
CA LEU A 404 -13.36 -31.82 -12.28
C LEU A 404 -12.87 -33.16 -11.73
N LYS A 405 -13.25 -33.52 -10.50
CA LYS A 405 -12.86 -34.79 -9.87
C LYS A 405 -13.52 -36.02 -10.51
N THR A 406 -14.76 -35.91 -10.97
CA THR A 406 -15.59 -37.05 -11.41
C THR A 406 -15.58 -37.27 -12.92
N CYS A 407 -15.75 -36.20 -13.71
CA CYS A 407 -15.85 -36.28 -15.17
C CYS A 407 -14.81 -35.43 -15.92
N GLY A 408 -13.95 -34.70 -15.20
CA GLY A 408 -12.93 -33.84 -15.82
C GLY A 408 -13.50 -32.64 -16.58
N TRP A 409 -14.68 -32.16 -16.18
CA TRP A 409 -15.35 -31.05 -16.88
C TRP A 409 -15.29 -29.74 -16.06
N PRO A 410 -14.91 -28.59 -16.66
CA PRO A 410 -14.84 -27.30 -15.99
C PRO A 410 -16.24 -26.67 -15.82
N PHE A 411 -17.06 -27.23 -14.93
CA PHE A 411 -18.43 -26.79 -14.70
C PHE A 411 -18.53 -25.50 -13.87
N ILE A 412 -19.47 -24.63 -14.22
CA ILE A 412 -19.92 -23.49 -13.42
C ILE A 412 -21.45 -23.58 -13.30
N SER A 413 -21.96 -23.73 -12.08
CA SER A 413 -23.40 -23.84 -11.82
C SER A 413 -24.13 -22.52 -12.09
N PRO A 414 -25.04 -22.44 -13.08
CA PRO A 414 -25.82 -21.23 -13.35
C PRO A 414 -26.82 -20.90 -12.22
N ARG A 415 -27.09 -21.84 -11.30
CA ARG A 415 -27.87 -21.58 -10.07
C ARG A 415 -27.11 -20.76 -9.03
N MET A 416 -25.79 -20.69 -9.14
CA MET A 416 -24.90 -19.97 -8.23
C MET A 416 -24.26 -18.75 -8.89
N LEU A 417 -23.81 -18.92 -10.14
CA LEU A 417 -23.19 -17.88 -10.95
C LEU A 417 -23.62 -18.08 -12.42
N ASP A 418 -24.63 -17.33 -12.86
CA ASP A 418 -25.03 -17.30 -14.26
C ASP A 418 -24.30 -16.17 -14.99
N ILE A 419 -23.62 -16.53 -16.07
CA ILE A 419 -22.86 -15.60 -16.92
C ILE A 419 -23.38 -15.57 -18.36
N ARG A 420 -24.41 -16.37 -18.68
CA ARG A 420 -24.88 -16.60 -20.05
C ARG A 420 -25.46 -15.34 -20.67
N ASP A 421 -26.34 -14.65 -19.96
CA ASP A 421 -27.14 -13.55 -20.50
C ASP A 421 -26.99 -12.23 -19.71
N GLY A 422 -27.12 -11.11 -20.42
CA GLY A 422 -27.16 -9.77 -19.85
C GLY A 422 -26.01 -9.45 -18.87
N GLN A 423 -26.38 -8.92 -17.70
CA GLN A 423 -25.45 -8.55 -16.62
C GLN A 423 -25.00 -9.74 -15.75
N GLY A 424 -25.44 -10.97 -16.07
CA GLY A 424 -25.27 -12.15 -15.22
C GLY A 424 -26.06 -12.08 -13.91
N LEU A 425 -26.08 -13.19 -13.18
CA LEU A 425 -26.72 -13.32 -11.87
C LEU A 425 -25.80 -14.08 -10.92
N VAL A 426 -25.83 -13.71 -9.64
CA VAL A 426 -25.06 -14.35 -8.58
C VAL A 426 -25.96 -14.63 -7.38
N ASN A 427 -25.97 -15.87 -6.88
CA ASN A 427 -26.77 -16.26 -5.73
C ASN A 427 -26.03 -15.91 -4.44
N LEU A 428 -26.29 -14.70 -3.94
CA LEU A 428 -25.65 -14.14 -2.75
C LEU A 428 -26.01 -14.89 -1.45
N VAL A 429 -27.22 -15.46 -1.37
CA VAL A 429 -27.71 -16.18 -0.19
C VAL A 429 -26.88 -17.45 0.05
N GLY A 430 -26.47 -18.13 -1.03
CA GLY A 430 -25.58 -19.29 -0.96
C GLY A 430 -24.08 -18.98 -1.15
N TRP A 431 -23.67 -17.72 -1.26
CA TRP A 431 -22.28 -17.37 -1.59
C TRP A 431 -21.35 -17.40 -0.36
N PRO A 432 -20.07 -17.82 -0.47
CA PRO A 432 -19.17 -17.82 0.69
C PRO A 432 -18.96 -16.43 1.27
N GLN A 433 -18.95 -16.36 2.59
CA GLN A 433 -18.66 -15.14 3.34
C GLN A 433 -17.36 -15.28 4.16
N LEU A 434 -16.73 -14.14 4.41
CA LEU A 434 -15.68 -13.93 5.40
C LEU A 434 -16.32 -13.83 6.80
N SER A 435 -15.50 -13.88 7.86
CA SER A 435 -15.95 -13.75 9.25
C SER A 435 -16.73 -12.47 9.56
N ASN A 436 -16.52 -11.40 8.78
CA ASN A 436 -17.23 -10.12 8.89
C ASN A 436 -18.48 -10.02 7.99
N GLY A 437 -19.01 -11.16 7.49
CA GLY A 437 -20.21 -11.24 6.65
C GLY A 437 -20.03 -10.80 5.19
N ARG A 438 -18.87 -10.25 4.82
CA ARG A 438 -18.55 -9.85 3.44
C ARG A 438 -18.39 -11.06 2.52
N PRO A 439 -18.80 -11.02 1.24
CA PRO A 439 -18.57 -12.13 0.32
C PRO A 439 -17.08 -12.33 0.00
N VAL A 440 -16.70 -13.59 -0.25
CA VAL A 440 -15.42 -13.96 -0.85
C VAL A 440 -15.52 -13.73 -2.37
N LEU A 441 -14.70 -12.83 -2.91
CA LEU A 441 -14.75 -12.44 -4.33
C LEU A 441 -13.42 -12.78 -5.02
N MET A 442 -13.46 -13.63 -6.04
CA MET A 442 -12.30 -14.07 -6.81
C MET A 442 -11.67 -12.94 -7.63
N HIS A 443 -12.48 -12.01 -8.16
CA HIS A 443 -11.94 -10.90 -8.96
C HIS A 443 -11.17 -9.89 -8.11
N VAL A 444 -11.60 -9.66 -6.87
CA VAL A 444 -10.93 -8.76 -5.92
C VAL A 444 -9.50 -9.22 -5.61
N ALA A 445 -9.28 -10.54 -5.45
CA ALA A 445 -7.93 -11.08 -5.27
C ALA A 445 -7.02 -10.85 -6.49
N SER A 446 -7.58 -10.91 -7.71
CA SER A 446 -6.83 -10.58 -8.94
C SER A 446 -6.51 -9.08 -9.04
N LEU A 447 -7.41 -8.21 -8.57
CA LEU A 447 -7.16 -6.76 -8.48
C LEU A 447 -6.09 -6.41 -7.43
N GLU A 448 -6.02 -7.16 -6.32
CA GLU A 448 -4.98 -6.98 -5.29
C GLU A 448 -3.59 -7.32 -5.84
N TYR A 449 -3.47 -8.43 -6.57
CA TYR A 449 -2.23 -8.84 -7.24
C TYR A 449 -1.79 -7.82 -8.32
N HIS A 450 -2.72 -7.33 -9.14
CA HIS A 450 -2.37 -6.46 -10.26
C HIS A 450 -2.22 -4.99 -9.91
N TYR A 451 -3.02 -4.43 -9.03
CA TYR A 451 -2.98 -2.98 -8.75
C TYR A 451 -2.36 -2.73 -7.37
N ASP A 452 -3.14 -3.01 -6.33
CA ASP A 452 -2.74 -3.17 -4.93
C ASP A 452 -3.98 -3.46 -4.07
N ARG A 453 -3.76 -3.64 -2.76
CA ARG A 453 -4.81 -3.82 -1.74
C ARG A 453 -5.80 -2.65 -1.63
N THR A 454 -5.43 -1.43 -2.05
CA THR A 454 -6.34 -0.26 -1.97
C THR A 454 -7.40 -0.31 -3.07
N VAL A 455 -7.01 -0.67 -4.30
CA VAL A 455 -7.93 -0.86 -5.42
C VAL A 455 -8.85 -2.05 -5.16
N ALA A 456 -8.30 -3.14 -4.64
CA ALA A 456 -9.07 -4.33 -4.23
C ALA A 456 -10.09 -4.01 -3.13
N SER A 457 -9.67 -3.34 -2.04
CA SER A 457 -10.57 -2.92 -0.96
C SER A 457 -11.65 -1.96 -1.44
N ASN A 458 -11.32 -1.03 -2.34
CA ASN A 458 -12.29 -0.09 -2.91
C ASN A 458 -13.34 -0.83 -3.75
N ARG A 459 -12.94 -1.71 -4.68
CA ARG A 459 -13.88 -2.53 -5.45
C ARG A 459 -14.77 -3.38 -4.54
N HIS A 460 -14.18 -4.07 -3.56
CA HIS A 460 -14.92 -4.90 -2.60
C HIS A 460 -15.97 -4.07 -1.84
N SER A 461 -15.57 -2.91 -1.32
CA SER A 461 -16.44 -2.03 -0.52
C SER A 461 -17.54 -1.38 -1.35
N GLN A 462 -17.25 -0.95 -2.58
CA GLN A 462 -18.26 -0.42 -3.49
C GLN A 462 -19.32 -1.49 -3.80
N LEU A 463 -18.93 -2.72 -4.13
CA LEU A 463 -19.90 -3.81 -4.32
C LEU A 463 -20.72 -4.07 -3.04
N TRP A 464 -20.06 -4.20 -1.90
CA TRP A 464 -20.70 -4.49 -0.61
C TRP A 464 -21.79 -3.48 -0.25
N PHE A 465 -21.53 -2.17 -0.41
CA PHE A 465 -22.49 -1.13 -0.07
C PHE A 465 -23.49 -0.78 -1.19
N ALA A 466 -23.11 -0.89 -2.46
CA ALA A 466 -23.96 -0.50 -3.59
C ALA A 466 -24.87 -1.62 -4.11
N GLU A 467 -24.32 -2.83 -4.28
CA GLU A 467 -24.97 -3.94 -4.99
C GLU A 467 -25.50 -5.02 -4.05
N LEU A 468 -24.86 -5.19 -2.88
CA LEU A 468 -25.09 -6.33 -1.99
C LEU A 468 -25.90 -5.99 -0.72
N GLY A 469 -26.33 -4.73 -0.58
CA GLY A 469 -27.13 -4.27 0.56
C GLY A 469 -26.43 -4.36 1.92
N GLY A 470 -25.10 -4.42 1.93
CA GLY A 470 -24.24 -4.95 3.01
C GLY A 470 -24.53 -4.50 4.43
N ARG A 471 -23.73 -3.56 4.97
CA ARG A 471 -24.08 -2.93 6.25
C ARG A 471 -25.11 -1.83 6.00
N SER A 472 -26.39 -2.19 6.08
CA SER A 472 -27.49 -1.23 6.08
C SER A 472 -27.34 -0.25 7.25
N ILE A 473 -26.92 0.97 6.92
CA ILE A 473 -26.88 2.11 7.85
C ILE A 473 -28.27 2.78 7.81
N ASP A 474 -29.23 2.11 8.45
CA ASP A 474 -30.63 2.52 8.58
C ASP A 474 -30.91 3.31 9.87
N GLY A 475 -29.89 3.56 10.69
CA GLY A 475 -30.00 4.38 11.89
C GLY A 475 -28.66 4.74 12.54
N MET A 476 -28.69 5.74 13.43
CA MET A 476 -27.52 6.30 14.12
C MET A 476 -26.76 5.27 14.96
N ASP A 477 -27.44 4.28 15.53
CA ASP A 477 -26.83 3.23 16.36
C ASP A 477 -25.84 2.37 15.55
N ARG A 478 -26.34 1.71 14.49
CA ARG A 478 -25.51 0.95 13.54
C ARG A 478 -24.42 1.80 12.88
N MET A 479 -24.71 3.06 12.62
CA MET A 479 -23.73 4.03 12.11
C MET A 479 -22.57 4.22 13.09
N THR A 480 -22.84 4.40 14.39
CA THR A 480 -21.79 4.54 15.41
C THR A 480 -21.00 3.24 15.62
N THR A 481 -21.66 2.08 15.60
CA THR A 481 -20.99 0.77 15.70
C THR A 481 -20.07 0.51 14.50
N PHE A 482 -20.55 0.75 13.28
CA PHE A 482 -19.73 0.65 12.06
C PHE A 482 -18.52 1.59 12.10
N LEU A 483 -18.71 2.85 12.52
CA LEU A 483 -17.61 3.80 12.61
C LEU A 483 -16.59 3.38 13.66
N HIS A 484 -17.03 2.89 14.83
CA HIS A 484 -16.12 2.37 15.85
C HIS A 484 -15.24 1.22 15.32
N GLU A 485 -15.83 0.22 14.66
CA GLU A 485 -15.08 -0.88 14.03
C GLU A 485 -14.11 -0.39 12.93
N VAL A 486 -14.52 0.57 12.09
CA VAL A 486 -13.63 1.14 11.07
C VAL A 486 -12.41 1.82 11.71
N PHE A 487 -12.58 2.47 12.86
CA PHE A 487 -11.45 3.05 13.59
C PHE A 487 -10.61 1.96 14.30
N GLN A 488 -11.25 1.02 14.99
CA GLN A 488 -10.59 0.00 15.81
C GLN A 488 -9.83 -1.04 14.96
N ASP A 489 -10.48 -1.60 13.94
CA ASP A 489 -9.99 -2.76 13.19
C ASP A 489 -9.11 -2.38 11.99
N LEU A 490 -9.18 -1.11 11.54
CA LEU A 490 -8.51 -0.65 10.31
C LEU A 490 -7.69 0.63 10.54
N TRP A 491 -8.29 1.72 11.03
CA TRP A 491 -7.58 2.99 11.16
C TRP A 491 -6.40 2.88 12.15
N ILE A 492 -6.62 2.28 13.34
CA ILE A 492 -5.58 2.11 14.36
C ILE A 492 -4.43 1.25 13.81
N PRO A 493 -4.64 0.00 13.35
CA PRO A 493 -3.55 -0.85 12.83
C PRO A 493 -2.80 -0.24 11.65
N GLU A 494 -3.51 0.34 10.66
CA GLU A 494 -2.87 0.93 9.48
C GLU A 494 -2.04 2.19 9.83
N THR A 495 -2.48 2.98 10.81
CA THR A 495 -1.78 4.19 11.26
C THR A 495 -0.60 3.86 12.19
N VAL A 496 -0.73 2.86 13.07
CA VAL A 496 0.39 2.28 13.84
C VAL A 496 1.49 1.79 12.91
N ALA A 497 1.13 0.93 11.94
CA ALA A 497 2.08 0.41 10.96
C ALA A 497 2.69 1.51 10.07
N PHE A 498 2.01 2.65 9.84
CA PHE A 498 2.60 3.80 9.18
C PHE A 498 3.65 4.48 10.06
N ILE A 499 3.29 4.89 11.28
CA ILE A 499 4.18 5.61 12.20
C ILE A 499 5.44 4.78 12.47
N ALA A 500 5.29 3.52 12.84
CA ALA A 500 6.42 2.66 13.17
C ALA A 500 7.36 2.41 11.98
N ARG A 501 6.84 2.30 10.76
CA ARG A 501 7.69 2.24 9.54
C ARG A 501 8.42 3.55 9.27
N GLN A 502 7.87 4.70 9.65
CA GLN A 502 8.61 5.97 9.53
C GLN A 502 9.68 6.11 10.61
N VAL A 503 9.37 5.77 11.87
CA VAL A 503 10.32 5.83 12.99
C VAL A 503 11.49 4.88 12.75
N ARG A 504 11.25 3.60 12.42
CA ARG A 504 12.30 2.63 12.06
C ARG A 504 13.19 3.12 10.89
N ARG A 505 12.62 3.83 9.91
CA ARG A 505 13.39 4.46 8.82
C ARG A 505 14.23 5.66 9.26
N GLY A 506 13.80 6.38 10.30
CA GLY A 506 14.59 7.45 10.93
C GLY A 506 15.79 6.87 11.68
N LEU A 507 15.53 5.95 12.62
CA LEU A 507 16.57 5.26 13.40
C LEU A 507 17.64 4.61 12.51
N ASN A 508 17.21 3.84 11.49
CA ASN A 508 18.12 3.17 10.56
C ASN A 508 18.92 4.15 9.66
N ARG A 509 18.48 5.41 9.53
CA ARG A 509 19.26 6.46 8.83
C ARG A 509 20.31 7.07 9.74
N GLY A 510 20.00 7.31 11.02
CA GLY A 510 20.96 7.78 12.02
C GLY A 510 22.18 6.87 12.10
N ILE A 511 21.94 5.55 12.20
CA ILE A 511 22.98 4.51 12.25
C ILE A 511 23.89 4.54 11.00
N ARG A 512 23.35 4.82 9.81
CA ARG A 512 24.15 4.91 8.56
C ARG A 512 24.85 6.27 8.37
N SER A 513 24.47 7.31 9.10
CA SER A 513 25.06 8.66 8.99
C SER A 513 26.21 8.96 9.96
N GLY A 514 26.56 8.05 10.87
CA GLY A 514 27.69 8.20 11.81
C GLY A 514 29.09 8.24 11.15
N GLY A 515 29.17 8.26 9.82
CA GLY A 515 30.41 8.29 9.04
C GLY A 515 30.78 9.68 8.50
N ARG A 516 30.47 10.76 9.21
CA ARG A 516 30.98 12.10 8.84
C ARG A 516 31.59 12.82 10.04
N SER A 517 32.90 12.59 10.16
CA SER A 517 33.82 13.21 11.11
C SER A 517 33.64 14.71 11.26
N ASP A 518 33.47 15.15 12.50
CA ASP A 518 34.20 16.33 13.00
C ASP A 518 34.96 15.88 14.26
N VAL A 519 36.17 16.41 14.47
CA VAL A 519 37.13 15.85 15.43
C VAL A 519 36.89 16.42 16.83
N GLY A 520 36.51 15.54 17.77
CA GLY A 520 36.38 15.83 19.20
C GLY A 520 36.78 14.61 20.03
N GLU A 521 37.46 14.82 21.16
CA GLU A 521 38.11 13.77 21.93
C GLU A 521 37.18 13.01 22.89
N HIS A 522 37.31 11.68 22.89
CA HIS A 522 36.98 10.73 23.98
C HIS A 522 35.49 10.60 24.44
N GLY A 523 34.86 9.47 24.05
CA GLY A 523 33.51 9.05 24.48
C GLY A 523 32.39 9.65 23.60
N ASP A 524 31.39 8.93 23.08
CA ASP A 524 30.98 7.54 23.28
C ASP A 524 30.56 6.93 21.93
N ALA A 525 30.95 5.68 21.64
CA ALA A 525 30.44 4.94 20.48
C ALA A 525 29.29 3.98 20.83
N ASP A 526 29.20 3.53 22.09
CA ASP A 526 28.21 2.54 22.54
C ASP A 526 26.83 3.15 22.87
N THR A 527 26.78 4.39 23.37
CA THR A 527 25.53 5.06 23.80
C THR A 527 24.51 5.18 22.67
N GLY A 528 24.94 5.55 21.46
CA GLY A 528 24.06 5.66 20.30
C GLY A 528 23.40 4.33 19.87
N ASN A 529 23.99 3.19 20.25
CA ASN A 529 23.44 1.86 19.97
C ASN A 529 22.43 1.44 21.06
N GLU A 530 22.75 1.69 22.33
CA GLU A 530 21.84 1.45 23.46
C GLU A 530 20.58 2.32 23.39
N GLU A 531 20.73 3.62 23.09
CA GLU A 531 19.58 4.51 22.93
C GLU A 531 18.71 4.11 21.74
N SER A 532 19.30 3.63 20.63
CA SER A 532 18.53 3.17 19.47
C SER A 532 17.78 1.87 19.76
N ALA A 533 18.36 0.99 20.57
CA ALA A 533 17.69 -0.21 21.08
C ALA A 533 16.52 0.18 22.01
N GLN A 534 16.72 1.12 22.92
CA GLN A 534 15.68 1.63 23.82
C GLN A 534 14.52 2.29 23.04
N ALA A 535 14.80 3.07 22.00
CA ALA A 535 13.79 3.64 21.11
C ALA A 535 13.02 2.56 20.33
N MET A 536 13.67 1.46 19.94
CA MET A 536 13.01 0.31 19.30
C MET A 536 12.09 -0.42 20.29
N ILE A 537 12.56 -0.68 21.52
CA ILE A 537 11.76 -1.29 22.61
C ILE A 537 10.53 -0.42 22.92
N ALA A 538 10.70 0.90 23.03
CA ALA A 538 9.59 1.82 23.25
C ALA A 538 8.57 1.81 22.11
N LEU A 539 9.02 1.65 20.86
CA LEU A 539 8.17 1.54 19.69
C LEU A 539 7.39 0.22 19.65
N GLU A 540 8.05 -0.92 19.90
CA GLU A 540 7.40 -2.24 19.98
C GLU A 540 6.39 -2.30 21.15
N ALA A 541 6.77 -1.78 22.31
CA ALA A 541 5.91 -1.63 23.47
C ALA A 541 4.78 -0.59 23.27
N TRP A 542 4.77 0.17 22.16
CA TRP A 542 3.67 1.02 21.72
C TRP A 542 2.80 0.33 20.67
N GLU A 543 3.40 -0.37 19.70
CA GLU A 543 2.70 -1.19 18.71
C GLU A 543 1.80 -2.26 19.35
N ALA A 544 2.24 -2.84 20.46
CA ALA A 544 1.51 -3.89 21.19
C ALA A 544 0.39 -3.40 22.13
N ARG A 545 0.04 -2.10 22.16
CA ARG A 545 -0.99 -1.55 23.06
C ARG A 545 -2.38 -1.54 22.44
N ASP A 546 -3.40 -1.80 23.25
CA ASP A 546 -4.83 -1.71 22.86
C ASP A 546 -5.32 -0.27 22.58
N SER A 547 -4.57 0.75 23.00
CA SER A 547 -4.95 2.17 22.83
C SER A 547 -3.73 3.05 22.53
N PRO A 548 -3.04 2.84 21.40
CA PRO A 548 -1.78 3.51 21.11
C PRO A 548 -1.94 5.03 20.94
N PHE A 549 -3.15 5.50 20.59
CA PHE A 549 -3.48 6.90 20.35
C PHE A 549 -4.00 7.68 21.57
N LYS A 550 -3.76 7.19 22.80
CA LYS A 550 -3.92 7.99 24.03
C LYS A 550 -2.73 8.92 24.28
N THR A 551 -2.97 10.07 24.89
CA THR A 551 -1.94 11.10 25.19
C THR A 551 -0.84 10.54 26.10
N SER A 552 -1.20 9.78 27.13
CA SER A 552 -0.23 9.12 28.03
C SER A 552 0.60 8.01 27.39
N ASN A 553 0.20 7.51 26.21
CA ASN A 553 1.00 6.61 25.38
C ASN A 553 1.86 7.38 24.37
N PHE A 554 1.39 8.55 23.88
CA PHE A 554 2.21 9.48 23.10
C PHE A 554 3.39 10.01 23.90
N GLU A 555 3.16 10.49 25.12
CA GLU A 555 4.20 11.05 26.00
C GLU A 555 5.36 10.04 26.17
N LYS A 556 5.03 8.78 26.46
CA LYS A 556 5.99 7.68 26.61
C LYS A 556 6.75 7.38 25.31
N LEU A 557 6.04 7.28 24.18
CA LEU A 557 6.69 7.07 22.88
C LEU A 557 7.61 8.26 22.53
N SER A 558 7.17 9.48 22.82
CA SER A 558 7.91 10.70 22.51
C SER A 558 9.16 10.87 23.38
N ALA A 559 9.10 10.56 24.67
CA ALA A 559 10.24 10.67 25.59
C ALA A 559 11.45 9.82 25.15
N GLU A 560 11.21 8.65 24.57
CA GLU A 560 12.28 7.76 24.10
C GLU A 560 12.64 7.97 22.62
N VAL A 561 11.69 8.32 21.75
CA VAL A 561 11.95 8.49 20.30
C VAL A 561 12.47 9.89 19.93
N LEU A 562 12.18 10.94 20.71
CA LEU A 562 12.60 12.32 20.40
C LEU A 562 14.11 12.58 20.55
N LYS A 563 14.88 11.64 21.12
CA LYS A 563 16.33 11.78 21.30
C LYS A 563 17.12 11.71 19.98
N PHE A 564 16.54 11.16 18.91
CA PHE A 564 17.26 10.79 17.66
C PHE A 564 17.11 11.74 16.47
N ASP A 565 16.44 12.89 16.60
CA ASP A 565 16.25 13.84 15.49
C ASP A 565 16.65 15.25 15.91
N ASP A 566 17.95 15.58 15.82
CA ASP A 566 18.54 16.90 16.12
C ASP A 566 17.81 18.07 15.45
N ARG A 567 17.05 17.82 14.38
CA ARG A 567 16.23 18.84 13.71
C ARG A 567 15.01 19.27 14.50
N LEU A 568 14.67 18.59 15.60
CA LEU A 568 13.59 18.93 16.51
C LEU A 568 14.00 19.98 17.56
N MET A 569 15.29 20.09 17.89
CA MET A 569 15.79 21.02 18.93
C MET A 569 15.58 22.52 18.60
N MET A 570 15.23 22.86 17.36
CA MET A 570 15.04 24.24 16.89
C MET A 570 13.57 24.67 16.71
N ASN A 571 12.58 23.84 17.07
CA ASN A 571 11.19 24.27 17.17
C ASN A 571 10.47 23.46 18.27
N GLU A 572 9.81 24.17 19.19
CA GLU A 572 8.78 23.61 20.08
C GLU A 572 7.91 22.60 19.30
N SER A 573 7.76 21.40 19.85
CA SER A 573 7.04 20.27 19.24
C SER A 573 5.79 20.74 18.52
N LYS A 574 5.66 20.45 17.21
CA LYS A 574 4.51 20.90 16.38
C LYS A 574 3.21 20.15 16.69
N ILE A 575 2.88 20.06 17.97
CA ILE A 575 1.59 19.63 18.49
C ILE A 575 0.57 20.71 18.11
N VAL A 576 -0.38 20.32 17.27
CA VAL A 576 -1.47 21.19 16.82
C VAL A 576 -2.73 20.78 17.54
N LEU A 577 -3.23 21.65 18.43
CA LEU A 577 -4.57 21.51 18.98
C LEU A 577 -5.60 21.61 17.84
N LYS A 578 -6.57 20.68 17.80
CA LYS A 578 -7.72 20.69 16.90
C LYS A 578 -8.91 20.03 17.58
N THR A 579 -10.12 20.54 17.39
CA THR A 579 -11.29 19.84 17.96
C THR A 579 -11.56 18.53 17.24
N ARG A 580 -12.07 17.51 17.94
CA ARG A 580 -12.51 16.23 17.32
C ARG A 580 -13.46 16.45 16.14
N ARG A 581 -14.33 17.45 16.25
CA ARG A 581 -15.29 17.84 15.20
C ARG A 581 -14.62 18.44 13.97
N ASP A 582 -13.67 19.36 14.16
CA ASP A 582 -12.93 19.97 13.05
C ASP A 582 -12.07 18.90 12.31
N PHE A 583 -11.48 17.93 13.02
CA PHE A 583 -10.74 16.84 12.38
C PHE A 583 -11.66 15.81 11.68
N ALA A 584 -12.83 15.50 12.26
CA ALA A 584 -13.83 14.66 11.61
C ALA A 584 -14.39 15.30 10.32
N GLU A 585 -14.54 16.63 10.28
CA GLU A 585 -14.89 17.38 9.07
C GLU A 585 -13.79 17.29 8.01
N GLU A 586 -12.51 17.39 8.39
CA GLU A 586 -11.38 17.19 7.47
C GLU A 586 -11.34 15.78 6.87
N ILE A 587 -11.61 14.73 7.66
CA ILE A 587 -11.77 13.36 7.13
C ILE A 587 -12.94 13.30 6.14
N PHE A 588 -14.12 13.83 6.50
CA PHE A 588 -15.30 13.80 5.63
C PHE A 588 -15.03 14.51 4.29
N VAL A 589 -14.42 15.70 4.33
CA VAL A 589 -14.02 16.48 3.15
C VAL A 589 -12.97 15.74 2.32
N ALA A 590 -11.93 15.16 2.94
CA ALA A 590 -10.91 14.40 2.22
C ALA A 590 -11.49 13.16 1.50
N LEU A 591 -12.48 12.50 2.10
CA LEU A 591 -13.16 11.35 1.51
C LEU A 591 -14.08 11.75 0.35
N MET A 592 -14.89 12.82 0.50
CA MET A 592 -16.00 13.15 -0.39
C MET A 592 -15.71 14.26 -1.42
N GLU A 593 -14.79 15.18 -1.09
CA GLU A 593 -14.43 16.35 -1.90
C GLU A 593 -12.96 16.32 -2.37
N GLY A 594 -12.20 15.31 -1.95
CA GLY A 594 -10.79 15.10 -2.32
C GLY A 594 -10.58 15.07 -3.83
N GLY A 595 -9.57 15.82 -4.30
CA GLY A 595 -9.28 16.01 -5.73
C GLY A 595 -9.83 17.32 -6.32
N ARG A 596 -10.74 18.02 -5.63
CA ARG A 596 -11.19 19.36 -6.04
C ARG A 596 -10.12 20.42 -5.73
N LYS A 597 -9.96 21.41 -6.62
CA LYS A 597 -8.96 22.49 -6.49
C LYS A 597 -9.15 23.27 -5.18
N GLY A 598 -8.24 23.07 -4.23
CA GLY A 598 -8.24 23.74 -2.93
C GLY A 598 -8.60 22.85 -1.73
N HIS A 599 -9.18 21.67 -1.96
CA HIS A 599 -9.53 20.72 -0.90
C HIS A 599 -8.37 19.77 -0.58
N LEU A 600 -8.32 19.28 0.65
CA LEU A 600 -7.37 18.25 1.08
C LEU A 600 -7.76 16.89 0.47
N GLY A 601 -6.76 16.11 0.06
CA GLY A 601 -6.95 14.74 -0.44
C GLY A 601 -6.85 13.72 0.69
N VAL A 602 -7.20 12.46 0.39
CA VAL A 602 -7.09 11.35 1.36
C VAL A 602 -5.64 11.17 1.86
N GLU A 603 -4.66 11.55 1.04
CA GLU A 603 -3.23 11.49 1.33
C GLU A 603 -2.81 12.35 2.54
N SER A 604 -3.63 13.33 2.95
CA SER A 604 -3.37 14.15 4.15
C SER A 604 -3.91 13.55 5.45
N VAL A 605 -4.80 12.56 5.38
CA VAL A 605 -5.45 11.92 6.54
C VAL A 605 -5.18 10.42 6.65
N ALA A 606 -4.67 9.78 5.59
CA ALA A 606 -4.40 8.35 5.53
C ALA A 606 -3.06 8.04 4.83
N PRO A 607 -2.33 7.00 5.28
CA PRO A 607 -1.23 6.39 4.53
C PRO A 607 -1.62 5.92 3.12
N THR A 608 -0.67 5.93 2.18
CA THR A 608 -0.90 5.60 0.75
C THR A 608 -1.60 4.27 0.50
N HIS A 609 -1.35 3.26 1.34
CA HIS A 609 -1.89 1.90 1.17
C HIS A 609 -3.05 1.56 2.11
N SER A 610 -3.69 2.58 2.70
CA SER A 610 -4.78 2.39 3.64
C SER A 610 -6.09 1.93 2.99
N THR A 611 -6.80 1.04 3.68
CA THR A 611 -8.06 0.45 3.20
C THR A 611 -9.30 1.09 3.82
N TRP A 612 -9.19 1.63 5.04
CA TRP A 612 -10.29 2.31 5.72
C TRP A 612 -10.91 3.49 4.94
N PRO A 613 -10.18 4.32 4.16
CA PRO A 613 -10.78 5.45 3.47
C PRO A 613 -11.79 5.00 2.41
N SER A 614 -11.47 3.94 1.67
CA SER A 614 -12.35 3.38 0.63
C SER A 614 -13.60 2.75 1.23
N ILE A 615 -13.48 2.07 2.38
CA ILE A 615 -14.58 1.48 3.13
C ILE A 615 -15.53 2.56 3.65
N LEU A 616 -15.00 3.60 4.30
CA LEU A 616 -15.81 4.69 4.85
C LEU A 616 -16.43 5.56 3.76
N ARG A 617 -15.70 5.85 2.67
CA ARG A 617 -16.25 6.54 1.49
C ARG A 617 -17.44 5.79 0.90
N ALA A 618 -17.32 4.48 0.66
CA ALA A 618 -18.40 3.67 0.10
C ALA A 618 -19.64 3.66 1.02
N ALA A 619 -19.43 3.54 2.34
CA ALA A 619 -20.51 3.64 3.32
C ALA A 619 -21.24 5.00 3.26
N ILE A 620 -20.50 6.11 3.21
CA ILE A 620 -21.08 7.47 3.11
C ILE A 620 -21.83 7.65 1.78
N GLN A 621 -21.27 7.16 0.66
CA GLN A 621 -21.85 7.34 -0.69
C GLN A 621 -23.18 6.59 -0.88
N HIS A 622 -23.31 5.38 -0.33
CA HIS A 622 -24.48 4.51 -0.54
C HIS A 622 -25.49 4.54 0.61
N THR A 623 -25.19 5.23 1.72
CA THR A 623 -26.19 5.54 2.75
C THR A 623 -27.14 6.61 2.24
N ARG A 624 -28.46 6.35 2.24
CA ARG A 624 -29.45 7.35 1.81
C ARG A 624 -29.40 8.57 2.74
N GLY A 625 -29.38 9.78 2.16
CA GLY A 625 -29.26 11.03 2.92
C GLY A 625 -30.39 11.29 3.94
N SER A 626 -31.50 10.57 3.86
CA SER A 626 -32.58 10.55 4.85
C SER A 626 -32.18 9.88 6.18
N PHE A 627 -31.20 8.98 6.18
CA PHE A 627 -30.72 8.27 7.38
C PHE A 627 -29.57 9.00 8.07
N ALA A 628 -28.64 9.59 7.30
CA ALA A 628 -27.48 10.30 7.84
C ALA A 628 -27.09 11.51 6.98
N THR A 629 -27.22 12.70 7.55
CA THR A 629 -26.70 13.96 7.00
C THR A 629 -25.19 14.11 7.18
N ARG A 630 -24.54 15.05 6.46
CA ARG A 630 -23.13 15.43 6.67
C ARG A 630 -22.81 15.70 8.14
N ALA A 631 -23.68 16.44 8.83
CA ALA A 631 -23.49 16.76 10.25
C ALA A 631 -23.54 15.50 11.15
N GLN A 632 -24.37 14.51 10.82
CA GLN A 632 -24.40 13.22 11.53
C GLN A 632 -23.15 12.38 11.24
N TRP A 633 -22.66 12.36 9.99
CA TRP A 633 -21.40 11.69 9.64
C TRP A 633 -20.20 12.27 10.39
N VAL A 634 -20.05 13.60 10.39
CA VAL A 634 -18.97 14.29 11.11
C VAL A 634 -19.08 14.07 12.62
N SER A 635 -20.29 14.11 13.18
CA SER A 635 -20.49 13.85 14.62
C SER A 635 -20.24 12.39 14.99
N GLY A 636 -20.62 11.43 14.14
CA GLY A 636 -20.36 10.01 14.31
C GLY A 636 -18.87 9.67 14.23
N ILE A 637 -18.13 10.28 13.29
CA ILE A 637 -16.68 10.12 13.16
C ILE A 637 -15.98 10.66 14.42
N ALA A 638 -16.38 11.84 14.91
CA ALA A 638 -15.86 12.41 16.16
C ALA A 638 -16.17 11.54 17.40
N ALA A 639 -17.36 10.91 17.45
CA ALA A 639 -17.73 10.00 18.52
C ALA A 639 -16.95 8.67 18.47
N ALA A 640 -16.70 8.15 17.26
CA ALA A 640 -15.90 6.92 17.07
C ALA A 640 -14.44 7.11 17.48
N MET A 641 -13.87 8.31 17.31
CA MET A 641 -12.56 8.65 17.87
C MET A 641 -12.56 8.57 19.41
N VAL A 642 -13.64 8.97 20.09
CA VAL A 642 -13.75 8.83 21.54
C VAL A 642 -13.90 7.37 21.95
N SER A 643 -14.79 6.59 21.31
CA SER A 643 -14.98 5.18 21.68
C SER A 643 -13.76 4.29 21.36
N ALA A 644 -12.96 4.65 20.34
CA ALA A 644 -11.68 4.00 20.02
C ALA A 644 -10.47 4.57 20.80
N SER A 645 -10.69 5.42 21.83
CA SER A 645 -9.63 6.03 22.65
C SER A 645 -8.55 6.81 21.87
N ILE A 646 -8.97 7.55 20.84
CA ILE A 646 -8.11 8.40 20.02
C ILE A 646 -8.11 9.83 20.58
N GLU A 647 -6.95 10.24 21.08
CA GLU A 647 -6.68 11.55 21.67
C GLU A 647 -5.65 12.36 20.86
N TRP A 648 -4.85 11.70 20.03
CA TRP A 648 -3.94 12.34 19.09
C TRP A 648 -3.87 11.56 17.77
N VAL A 649 -3.46 12.24 16.71
CA VAL A 649 -3.28 11.66 15.37
C VAL A 649 -2.05 12.25 14.67
N PRO A 650 -1.42 11.55 13.71
CA PRO A 650 -0.40 12.17 12.87
C PRO A 650 -0.96 13.36 12.07
N GLY A 651 -0.16 14.42 11.97
CA GLY A 651 -0.48 15.65 11.25
C GLY A 651 -0.22 15.57 9.75
N SER A 652 -0.27 16.71 9.06
CA SER A 652 -0.04 16.75 7.61
C SER A 652 0.89 17.90 7.19
N HIS A 653 1.88 17.56 6.37
CA HIS A 653 2.85 18.49 5.82
C HIS A 653 2.84 18.39 4.29
N ARG A 654 2.84 19.54 3.60
CA ARG A 654 2.71 19.61 2.12
C ARG A 654 1.54 18.77 1.57
N ARG A 655 0.41 18.74 2.29
CA ARG A 655 -0.81 17.95 2.00
C ARG A 655 -0.63 16.43 2.03
N ARG A 656 0.39 15.91 2.70
CA ARG A 656 0.59 14.48 2.97
C ARG A 656 0.70 14.22 4.47
N LEU A 657 0.21 13.06 4.92
CA LEU A 657 0.32 12.60 6.29
C LEU A 657 1.80 12.51 6.71
N THR A 658 2.13 12.93 7.93
CA THR A 658 3.49 12.87 8.49
C THR A 658 3.48 12.48 9.96
N HIS A 659 4.54 11.80 10.40
CA HIS A 659 4.79 11.50 11.81
C HIS A 659 5.49 12.66 12.55
N GLN A 660 6.11 13.59 11.82
CA GLN A 660 6.85 14.75 12.37
C GLN A 660 5.95 15.89 12.89
N GLN A 661 4.64 15.73 12.75
CA GLN A 661 3.64 16.65 13.28
C GLN A 661 2.58 15.80 13.98
N VAL A 662 2.10 16.26 15.12
CA VAL A 662 1.05 15.60 15.89
C VAL A 662 -0.13 16.56 16.01
N VAL A 663 -1.34 16.05 15.84
CA VAL A 663 -2.57 16.80 16.10
C VAL A 663 -3.20 16.23 17.35
N GLN A 664 -3.26 17.02 18.42
CA GLN A 664 -3.92 16.64 19.66
C GLN A 664 -5.40 17.02 19.59
N LEU A 665 -6.26 16.05 19.84
CA LEU A 665 -7.71 16.14 19.68
C LEU A 665 -8.37 16.62 20.97
N VAL A 666 -8.81 17.87 20.96
CA VAL A 666 -9.48 18.54 22.09
C VAL A 666 -10.99 18.63 21.88
N GLY A 667 -11.69 19.08 22.93
CA GLY A 667 -13.13 19.28 22.94
C GLY A 667 -13.96 18.02 23.17
N ALA A 668 -15.19 18.25 23.63
CA ALA A 668 -16.14 17.18 23.94
C ALA A 668 -16.86 16.69 22.68
N ALA A 669 -16.81 15.39 22.40
CA ALA A 669 -17.70 14.76 21.42
C ALA A 669 -18.88 14.10 22.13
N ALA A 670 -20.06 14.13 21.51
CA ALA A 670 -21.20 13.37 22.00
C ALA A 670 -20.88 11.86 21.98
N SER A 671 -21.23 11.14 23.04
CA SER A 671 -21.05 9.68 23.07
C SER A 671 -21.92 9.00 22.01
N ALA A 672 -21.52 7.80 21.58
CA ALA A 672 -22.31 6.99 20.65
C ALA A 672 -23.76 6.82 21.15
N THR A 673 -23.94 6.59 22.45
CA THR A 673 -25.26 6.46 23.12
C THR A 673 -26.12 7.73 23.01
N VAL A 674 -25.52 8.92 23.09
CA VAL A 674 -26.21 10.21 22.88
C VAL A 674 -26.61 10.38 21.42
N LEU A 675 -25.73 10.02 20.47
CA LEU A 675 -26.00 10.13 19.03
C LEU A 675 -27.04 9.13 18.53
N ALA A 676 -27.09 7.93 19.11
CA ALA A 676 -28.09 6.90 18.83
C ALA A 676 -29.52 7.31 19.26
N ALA A 677 -29.65 8.23 20.22
CA ALA A 677 -30.94 8.75 20.64
C ALA A 677 -31.53 9.74 19.62
N ARG A 678 -32.85 9.60 19.35
CA ARG A 678 -33.58 10.45 18.39
C ARG A 678 -33.34 11.94 18.69
N PRO A 679 -33.08 12.78 17.67
CA PRO A 679 -33.03 14.24 17.82
C PRO A 679 -34.25 14.77 18.58
N ASP A 680 -34.02 15.81 19.39
CA ASP A 680 -35.00 16.51 20.22
C ASP A 680 -35.76 15.69 21.28
N SER A 681 -35.58 14.36 21.32
CA SER A 681 -36.24 13.48 22.28
C SER A 681 -35.82 13.78 23.72
N LEU A 682 -36.74 13.55 24.66
CA LEU A 682 -36.47 13.70 26.09
C LEU A 682 -35.37 12.72 26.55
N LYS A 683 -35.31 11.51 25.98
CA LYS A 683 -34.21 10.55 26.17
C LYS A 683 -32.86 11.12 25.76
N ARG A 684 -32.78 11.78 24.59
CA ARG A 684 -31.54 12.42 24.14
C ARG A 684 -31.14 13.56 25.07
N ARG A 685 -32.08 14.44 25.44
CA ARG A 685 -31.81 15.54 26.39
C ARG A 685 -31.37 15.03 27.77
N ALA A 686 -31.92 13.92 28.24
CA ALA A 686 -31.48 13.26 29.47
C ALA A 686 -30.06 12.68 29.34
N LEU A 687 -29.76 11.95 28.26
CA LEU A 687 -28.42 11.41 28.00
C LEU A 687 -27.37 12.51 27.78
N GLU A 688 -27.73 13.62 27.13
CA GLU A 688 -26.87 14.79 27.01
C GLU A 688 -26.63 15.48 28.37
N ALA A 689 -27.62 15.50 29.26
CA ALA A 689 -27.46 16.02 30.62
C ALA A 689 -26.68 15.05 31.54
N GLU A 690 -26.78 13.75 31.32
CA GLU A 690 -26.03 12.71 32.02
C GLU A 690 -24.57 12.66 31.56
N ALA A 691 -24.31 12.78 30.25
CA ALA A 691 -22.97 12.95 29.70
C ALA A 691 -22.28 14.22 30.23
N ARG A 692 -23.03 15.31 30.46
CA ARG A 692 -22.52 16.51 31.16
C ARG A 692 -22.13 16.19 32.61
N ARG A 693 -22.95 15.41 33.33
CA ARG A 693 -22.68 15.02 34.73
C ARG A 693 -21.56 13.99 34.89
N THR A 694 -21.34 13.10 33.92
CA THR A 694 -20.31 12.06 34.03
C THR A 694 -18.90 12.58 33.74
N VAL A 695 -18.75 13.60 32.87
CA VAL A 695 -17.49 14.35 32.73
C VAL A 695 -17.09 14.97 34.07
N ASP A 696 -18.05 15.48 34.85
CA ASP A 696 -17.81 16.03 36.19
C ASP A 696 -17.48 14.96 37.27
N SER A 697 -17.56 13.65 36.97
CA SER A 697 -17.55 12.58 37.99
C SER A 697 -16.42 11.55 37.93
N VAL A 698 -15.58 11.54 36.88
CA VAL A 698 -14.48 10.54 36.75
C VAL A 698 -13.30 10.85 37.70
N GLY A 699 -13.23 12.05 38.25
CA GLY A 699 -12.30 12.40 39.33
C GLY A 699 -12.75 11.86 40.69
N VAL A 700 -11.98 10.93 41.27
CA VAL A 700 -12.16 10.38 42.63
C VAL A 700 -12.42 11.48 43.66
N LYS A 701 -13.65 11.57 44.18
CA LYS A 701 -14.13 12.36 45.36
C LYS A 701 -13.25 13.57 45.77
N ARG A 702 -12.86 14.42 44.82
CA ARG A 702 -12.21 15.71 45.09
C ARG A 702 -13.26 16.81 45.02
N ALA A 703 -13.10 17.84 45.85
CA ALA A 703 -14.04 18.96 45.94
C ALA A 703 -14.30 19.55 44.54
N LYS A 704 -15.53 20.01 44.25
CA LYS A 704 -15.95 20.50 42.92
C LYS A 704 -14.98 21.54 42.35
N ILE A 705 -14.01 21.09 41.56
CA ILE A 705 -13.09 21.94 40.83
C ILE A 705 -13.91 22.64 39.74
N ARG A 706 -14.03 23.97 39.84
CA ARG A 706 -14.75 24.76 38.83
C ARG A 706 -13.74 25.24 37.80
N PRO A 707 -13.92 24.93 36.50
CA PRO A 707 -13.02 25.41 35.46
C PRO A 707 -13.13 26.93 35.34
N ARG A 708 -12.00 27.58 35.08
CA ARG A 708 -11.88 29.04 34.89
C ARG A 708 -11.11 29.36 33.61
N ILE A 709 -11.27 30.59 33.14
CA ILE A 709 -10.38 31.15 32.12
C ILE A 709 -9.04 31.47 32.79
N ASP A 710 -7.97 30.95 32.23
CA ASP A 710 -6.59 31.35 32.52
C ASP A 710 -5.92 31.76 31.21
N LEU A 711 -5.57 33.05 31.12
CA LEU A 711 -4.90 33.64 29.97
C LEU A 711 -3.36 33.55 30.05
N GLY A 712 -2.81 32.89 31.07
CA GLY A 712 -1.36 32.73 31.28
C GLY A 712 -0.66 33.95 31.90
N CYS A 713 -1.41 35.03 32.18
CA CYS A 713 -0.88 36.27 32.73
C CYS A 713 -1.72 36.78 33.90
N LYS A 714 -1.10 37.53 34.82
CA LYS A 714 -1.83 38.30 35.85
C LYS A 714 -2.43 39.55 35.22
N ILE A 715 -3.64 39.91 35.64
CA ILE A 715 -4.38 41.10 35.18
C ILE A 715 -4.53 42.05 36.39
N PRO A 716 -4.24 43.36 36.29
CA PRO A 716 -3.84 44.11 35.09
C PRO A 716 -2.49 43.64 34.52
N PHE A 717 -2.34 43.70 33.20
CA PHE A 717 -1.15 43.22 32.50
C PHE A 717 0.02 44.16 32.76
N LYS A 718 1.04 43.67 33.48
CA LYS A 718 2.30 44.37 33.77
C LYS A 718 3.41 44.11 32.73
N GLN A 719 3.20 43.13 31.86
CA GLN A 719 4.15 42.67 30.84
C GLN A 719 3.35 42.28 29.59
N ILE A 720 3.99 42.35 28.43
CA ILE A 720 3.38 41.93 27.16
C ILE A 720 3.26 40.39 27.17
N PRO A 721 2.08 39.81 26.89
CA PRO A 721 1.93 38.35 26.85
C PRO A 721 2.80 37.68 25.78
N ASP A 722 3.40 36.54 26.09
CA ASP A 722 4.39 35.83 25.25
C ASP A 722 3.96 35.64 23.79
N ILE A 723 2.68 35.35 23.54
CA ILE A 723 2.15 35.16 22.17
C ILE A 723 2.13 36.47 21.36
N VAL A 724 1.92 37.60 22.03
CA VAL A 724 1.98 38.94 21.43
C VAL A 724 3.45 39.32 21.18
N GLU A 725 4.33 39.08 22.15
CA GLU A 725 5.77 39.37 22.04
C GLU A 725 6.47 38.52 20.96
N ARG A 726 6.20 37.20 20.92
CA ARG A 726 6.63 36.32 19.82
C ARG A 726 6.11 36.82 18.47
N GLY A 727 4.87 37.34 18.43
CA GLY A 727 4.27 37.92 17.24
C GLY A 727 5.01 39.14 16.72
N PHE A 728 5.35 40.09 17.59
CA PHE A 728 6.16 41.26 17.22
C PHE A 728 7.60 40.87 16.87
N THR A 729 8.18 39.89 17.54
CA THR A 729 9.53 39.38 17.25
C THR A 729 9.61 38.71 15.88
N GLU A 730 8.64 37.86 15.52
CA GLU A 730 8.57 37.25 14.20
C GLU A 730 8.32 38.30 13.10
N ILE A 731 7.55 39.35 13.39
CA ILE A 731 7.40 40.51 12.49
C ILE A 731 8.74 41.24 12.30
N ARG A 732 9.51 41.48 13.37
CA ARG A 732 10.87 42.05 13.25
C ARG A 732 11.74 41.16 12.37
N ARG A 733 11.72 39.84 12.55
CA ARG A 733 12.47 38.87 11.72
C ARG A 733 12.04 38.89 10.25
N LEU A 734 10.73 38.90 9.96
CA LEU A 734 10.18 38.91 8.60
C LEU A 734 10.49 40.21 7.83
N PHE A 735 10.52 41.35 8.51
CA PHE A 735 10.78 42.65 7.88
C PHE A 735 12.21 43.18 8.07
N ALA A 736 13.10 42.45 8.76
CA ALA A 736 14.52 42.81 8.91
C ALA A 736 15.26 43.06 7.58
N LYS A 737 14.90 42.31 6.52
CA LYS A 737 15.39 42.51 5.14
C LYS A 737 14.30 43.04 4.19
N GLY A 738 13.21 43.55 4.74
CA GLY A 738 12.01 43.94 4.00
C GLY A 738 11.73 45.45 4.06
N ASP A 739 10.46 45.79 3.83
CA ASP A 739 9.92 47.16 3.90
C ASP A 739 10.11 47.75 5.30
N GLN A 740 11.16 48.55 5.48
CA GLN A 740 11.51 49.16 6.77
C GLN A 740 10.41 50.05 7.32
N ARG A 741 9.55 50.63 6.46
CA ARG A 741 8.46 51.49 6.94
C ARG A 741 7.32 50.72 7.60
N VAL A 742 7.10 49.48 7.14
CA VAL A 742 6.23 48.51 7.81
C VAL A 742 6.84 48.11 9.17
N LEU A 743 8.15 47.90 9.22
CA LEU A 743 8.85 47.57 10.48
C LEU A 743 8.76 48.71 11.50
N SER A 744 9.06 49.95 11.12
CA SER A 744 8.92 51.13 11.98
C SER A 744 7.51 51.28 12.55
N HIS A 745 6.47 50.96 11.77
CA HIS A 745 5.09 51.00 12.26
C HIS A 745 4.81 49.95 13.34
N TYR A 746 5.33 48.72 13.22
CA TYR A 746 5.20 47.72 14.28
C TYR A 746 6.08 48.05 15.50
N CYS A 747 7.23 48.71 15.32
CA CYS A 747 8.01 49.23 16.44
C CYS A 747 7.23 50.31 17.21
N ALA A 748 6.60 51.27 16.52
CA ALA A 748 5.73 52.27 17.13
C ALA A 748 4.55 51.61 17.88
N ALA A 749 3.93 50.58 17.29
CA ALA A 749 2.87 49.81 17.95
C ALA A 749 3.36 49.04 19.20
N TYR A 750 4.60 48.51 19.19
CA TYR A 750 5.20 47.82 20.32
C TYR A 750 5.52 48.79 21.48
N CYS A 751 6.10 49.96 21.18
CA CYS A 751 6.32 51.00 22.19
C CYS A 751 4.98 51.47 22.79
N CYS A 752 4.02 51.83 21.93
CA CYS A 752 2.67 52.24 22.34
C CYS A 752 1.95 51.17 23.18
N LEU A 753 2.13 49.87 22.88
CA LEU A 753 1.63 48.78 23.72
C LEU A 753 2.26 48.80 25.13
N THR A 754 3.58 48.97 25.18
CA THR A 754 4.37 49.01 26.43
C THR A 754 3.93 50.18 27.31
N ASP A 755 3.78 51.36 26.71
CA ASP A 755 3.31 52.59 27.39
C ASP A 755 1.84 52.51 27.84
N CYS A 756 1.06 51.59 27.27
CA CYS A 756 -0.34 51.34 27.63
C CYS A 756 -0.53 50.18 28.63
N LEU A 757 0.52 49.53 29.11
CA LEU A 757 0.37 48.51 30.16
C LEU A 757 -0.27 49.12 31.42
N GLU A 758 -0.98 48.29 32.17
CA GLU A 758 -1.84 48.70 33.29
C GLU A 758 -3.04 49.64 32.97
N ASP A 759 -3.21 50.17 31.74
CA ASP A 759 -4.46 50.82 31.30
C ASP A 759 -5.59 49.77 31.22
N PRO A 760 -6.74 49.96 31.89
CA PRO A 760 -7.85 49.00 31.83
C PRO A 760 -8.36 48.71 30.41
N LEU A 761 -8.27 49.66 29.47
CA LEU A 761 -8.62 49.43 28.07
C LEU A 761 -7.56 48.60 27.34
N CYS A 762 -6.29 48.70 27.73
CA CYS A 762 -5.23 47.80 27.26
C CYS A 762 -5.45 46.37 27.78
N ASP A 763 -5.86 46.21 29.06
CA ASP A 763 -6.25 44.89 29.58
C ASP A 763 -7.36 44.26 28.72
N LEU A 764 -8.39 45.02 28.36
CA LEU A 764 -9.46 44.53 27.49
C LEU A 764 -8.95 44.13 26.10
N MET A 765 -8.08 44.95 25.49
CA MET A 765 -7.45 44.64 24.21
C MET A 765 -6.68 43.31 24.26
N LEU A 766 -5.91 43.09 25.33
CA LEU A 766 -5.14 41.86 25.54
C LEU A 766 -6.05 40.67 25.84
N ILE A 767 -7.10 40.81 26.68
CA ILE A 767 -8.11 39.77 26.94
C ILE A 767 -8.75 39.30 25.62
N LEU A 768 -9.20 40.22 24.77
CA LEU A 768 -9.83 39.88 23.49
C LEU A 768 -8.83 39.23 22.51
N THR A 769 -7.58 39.72 22.47
CA THR A 769 -6.53 39.17 21.61
C THR A 769 -6.14 37.75 22.03
N LEU A 770 -5.90 37.53 23.32
CA LEU A 770 -5.55 36.21 23.87
C LEU A 770 -6.70 35.21 23.66
N THR A 771 -7.96 35.63 23.85
CA THR A 771 -9.11 34.76 23.61
C THR A 771 -9.25 34.35 22.13
N ILE A 772 -9.06 35.28 21.18
CA ILE A 772 -9.15 34.98 19.75
C ILE A 772 -7.98 34.09 19.28
N THR A 773 -6.79 34.28 19.84
CA THR A 773 -5.57 33.55 19.45
C THR A 773 -5.44 32.19 20.13
N ALA A 774 -6.11 31.97 21.27
CA ALA A 774 -6.27 30.67 21.92
C ALA A 774 -7.14 29.68 21.13
N SER A 775 -7.96 30.16 20.17
CA SER A 775 -8.81 29.31 19.34
C SER A 775 -7.99 28.39 18.43
N SER A 776 -8.19 27.07 18.56
CA SER A 776 -7.50 26.04 17.78
C SER A 776 -7.61 26.24 16.25
N ALA A 777 -8.73 26.82 15.81
CA ALA A 777 -8.99 27.23 14.43
C ALA A 777 -9.11 28.76 14.34
N THR A 778 -8.53 29.38 13.30
CA THR A 778 -8.50 30.85 13.20
C THR A 778 -9.89 31.45 12.96
N PRO A 779 -10.39 32.34 13.86
CA PRO A 779 -11.69 32.98 13.68
C PRO A 779 -11.69 34.01 12.55
N GLU A 780 -12.80 34.14 11.83
CA GLU A 780 -13.03 35.18 10.82
C GLU A 780 -14.48 35.67 10.83
N VAL A 781 -14.66 36.95 10.47
CA VAL A 781 -15.97 37.54 10.15
C VAL A 781 -16.04 37.75 8.64
N ARG A 782 -16.91 36.98 7.97
CA ARG A 782 -17.06 36.98 6.51
C ARG A 782 -17.85 38.20 6.03
N PRO A 783 -17.67 38.61 4.76
CA PRO A 783 -18.56 39.57 4.11
C PRO A 783 -20.03 39.19 4.28
N ASN A 784 -20.87 40.19 4.54
CA ASN A 784 -22.31 40.16 4.77
C ASN A 784 -22.76 39.27 5.96
N THR A 785 -21.86 38.96 6.90
CA THR A 785 -22.19 38.19 8.12
C THR A 785 -22.00 39.01 9.39
N LYS A 786 -22.85 38.74 10.40
CA LYS A 786 -22.73 39.26 11.78
C LYS A 786 -22.48 38.07 12.70
N GLY A 787 -21.24 37.91 13.16
CA GLY A 787 -20.80 36.79 13.99
C GLY A 787 -19.55 36.08 13.44
N PHE A 788 -18.89 35.33 14.31
CA PHE A 788 -17.67 34.61 13.99
C PHE A 788 -17.93 33.29 13.26
N SER A 789 -17.03 32.97 12.35
CA SER A 789 -16.91 31.70 11.61
C SER A 789 -15.45 31.25 11.59
N VAL A 790 -15.16 30.06 11.05
CA VAL A 790 -13.79 29.56 10.89
C VAL A 790 -13.32 29.74 9.45
N THR A 791 -12.08 30.20 9.30
CA THR A 791 -11.41 30.33 8.00
C THR A 791 -10.79 29.00 7.54
N ALA A 792 -10.76 28.74 6.23
CA ALA A 792 -10.21 27.50 5.68
C ALA A 792 -8.67 27.42 5.76
N LYS A 793 -7.96 28.53 5.98
CA LYS A 793 -6.50 28.59 6.08
C LYS A 793 -6.08 29.06 7.48
N ARG A 794 -5.67 28.12 8.35
CA ARG A 794 -5.11 28.43 9.67
C ARG A 794 -3.97 29.45 9.51
N ARG A 795 -4.04 30.51 10.31
CA ARG A 795 -3.03 31.57 10.37
C ARG A 795 -2.12 31.31 11.57
N ASP A 796 -0.92 31.86 11.53
CA ASP A 796 -0.02 31.86 12.68
C ASP A 796 -0.67 32.66 13.84
N PRO A 797 -0.87 32.08 15.04
CA PRO A 797 -1.51 32.75 16.16
C PRO A 797 -0.73 33.95 16.71
N ALA A 798 0.61 33.91 16.70
CA ALA A 798 1.45 34.98 17.21
C ALA A 798 1.44 36.18 16.25
N LEU A 799 1.57 35.93 14.94
CA LEU A 799 1.36 36.97 13.93
C LEU A 799 -0.05 37.54 14.02
N LEU A 800 -1.09 36.71 14.21
CA LEU A 800 -2.46 37.20 14.40
C LEU A 800 -2.56 38.12 15.63
N ALA A 801 -1.95 37.75 16.75
CA ALA A 801 -1.93 38.55 17.98
C ALA A 801 -1.34 39.94 17.76
N ALA A 802 -0.14 40.04 17.18
CA ALA A 802 0.52 41.32 16.93
C ALA A 802 -0.25 42.18 15.89
N ASN A 803 -0.87 41.56 14.87
CA ASN A 803 -1.74 42.27 13.92
C ASN A 803 -3.03 42.78 14.57
N MET A 804 -3.64 42.03 15.50
CA MET A 804 -4.80 42.47 16.26
C MET A 804 -4.46 43.67 17.15
N VAL A 805 -3.44 43.54 17.99
CA VAL A 805 -2.99 44.60 18.91
C VAL A 805 -2.63 45.88 18.15
N THR A 806 -1.81 45.79 17.10
CA THR A 806 -1.45 46.93 16.25
C THR A 806 -2.70 47.66 15.71
N ARG A 807 -3.69 46.91 15.22
CA ARG A 807 -4.91 47.47 14.63
C ARG A 807 -5.90 48.00 15.68
N MET A 808 -5.89 47.44 16.90
CA MET A 808 -6.70 47.91 18.03
C MET A 808 -6.12 49.20 18.64
N LEU A 809 -4.79 49.29 18.74
CA LEU A 809 -4.05 50.46 19.21
C LEU A 809 -4.31 51.71 18.36
N TRP A 810 -4.46 51.59 17.04
CA TRP A 810 -4.85 52.71 16.17
C TRP A 810 -6.06 53.47 16.71
N PHE A 811 -7.05 52.78 17.26
CA PHE A 811 -8.25 53.42 17.81
C PHE A 811 -8.14 53.81 19.28
N LEU A 812 -7.20 53.22 20.04
CA LEU A 812 -7.01 53.47 21.48
C LEU A 812 -6.04 54.63 21.79
N ARG A 813 -5.05 54.81 20.91
CA ARG A 813 -4.02 55.87 20.93
C ARG A 813 -3.79 56.38 19.50
N PRO A 814 -4.79 56.99 18.84
CA PRO A 814 -4.66 57.45 17.45
C PRO A 814 -3.49 58.42 17.24
N GLU A 815 -3.12 59.20 18.26
CA GLU A 815 -1.97 60.10 18.30
C GLU A 815 -0.60 59.41 18.18
N ALA A 816 -0.50 58.12 18.49
CA ALA A 816 0.75 57.35 18.36
C ALA A 816 1.03 56.86 16.92
N PHE A 817 0.15 57.16 15.96
CA PHE A 817 0.25 56.66 14.58
C PHE A 817 -0.06 57.76 13.54
N PRO A 818 0.69 57.83 12.43
CA PRO A 818 0.34 58.73 11.33
C PRO A 818 -0.96 58.32 10.62
N TRP A 819 -1.91 59.25 10.46
CA TRP A 819 -3.19 59.00 9.79
C TRP A 819 -3.25 59.53 8.35
N ASP A 820 -2.87 60.79 8.14
CA ASP A 820 -3.04 61.49 6.86
C ASP A 820 -1.88 61.26 5.88
N LYS A 821 -0.65 61.41 6.38
CA LYS A 821 0.62 61.27 5.65
C LYS A 821 1.58 60.40 6.45
N ASP A 822 2.50 59.71 5.77
CA ASP A 822 3.61 59.01 6.43
C ASP A 822 4.42 60.03 7.27
N GLN A 823 4.87 59.62 8.45
CA GLN A 823 5.68 60.45 9.35
C GLN A 823 7.04 59.80 9.54
N ASP A 824 8.11 60.52 9.18
CA ASP A 824 9.49 60.04 9.13
C ASP A 824 9.64 58.73 8.34
N THR A 825 9.83 57.60 9.05
CA THR A 825 9.89 56.26 8.47
C THR A 825 8.63 55.43 8.71
N VAL A 826 7.62 55.94 9.41
CA VAL A 826 6.40 55.20 9.78
C VAL A 826 5.32 55.38 8.71
N LEU A 827 4.83 54.26 8.14
CA LEU A 827 3.70 54.27 7.20
C LEU A 827 2.42 54.79 7.87
N ARG A 828 1.64 55.60 7.14
CA ARG A 828 0.29 55.97 7.60
C ARG A 828 -0.64 54.76 7.70
N VAL A 829 -1.58 54.84 8.64
CA VAL A 829 -2.58 53.81 8.98
C VAL A 829 -3.34 53.26 7.76
N SER A 830 -3.61 54.10 6.75
CA SER A 830 -4.32 53.69 5.52
C SER A 830 -3.49 52.79 4.58
N GLU A 831 -2.16 52.98 4.51
CA GLU A 831 -1.26 52.09 3.76
C GLU A 831 -0.95 50.82 4.57
N MET A 832 -0.71 50.98 5.87
CA MET A 832 -0.50 49.85 6.78
C MET A 832 -1.71 48.91 6.82
N THR A 833 -2.93 49.45 6.70
CA THR A 833 -4.16 48.68 6.55
C THR A 833 -4.10 47.69 5.39
N LYS A 834 -3.60 48.08 4.21
CA LYS A 834 -3.45 47.20 3.04
C LYS A 834 -2.47 46.05 3.32
N LYS A 835 -1.42 46.33 4.10
CA LYS A 835 -0.38 45.38 4.53
C LYS A 835 -0.85 44.42 5.63
N ILE A 836 -1.88 44.76 6.42
CA ILE A 836 -2.42 43.94 7.52
C ILE A 836 -3.71 43.20 7.13
N GLU A 837 -4.58 43.76 6.28
CA GLU A 837 -5.94 43.25 6.07
C GLU A 837 -5.99 41.80 5.56
N HIS A 838 -5.11 41.44 4.62
CA HIS A 838 -4.98 40.06 4.14
C HIS A 838 -4.44 39.09 5.20
N LYS A 839 -3.82 39.59 6.29
CA LYS A 839 -3.33 38.81 7.43
C LYS A 839 -4.41 38.46 8.46
N GLY A 840 -5.63 39.02 8.38
CA GLY A 840 -6.81 38.50 9.10
C GLY A 840 -7.65 39.52 9.87
N VAL A 841 -7.18 40.77 10.01
CA VAL A 841 -7.86 41.89 10.68
C VAL A 841 -7.83 43.08 9.71
N ASN A 842 -8.87 43.47 8.95
CA ASN A 842 -10.31 43.21 8.97
C ASN A 842 -11.07 43.91 10.13
N ASN A 843 -11.57 45.13 9.87
CA ASN A 843 -12.41 45.90 10.80
C ASN A 843 -13.76 45.24 11.12
N ARG A 844 -14.25 44.28 10.31
CA ARG A 844 -15.44 43.49 10.67
C ARG A 844 -15.18 42.71 11.96
N MET A 845 -13.96 42.15 12.13
CA MET A 845 -13.57 41.47 13.38
C MET A 845 -13.61 42.42 14.58
N LEU A 846 -13.02 43.62 14.48
CA LEU A 846 -13.02 44.60 15.58
C LEU A 846 -14.44 45.10 15.92
N ARG A 847 -15.32 45.23 14.93
CA ARG A 847 -16.75 45.54 15.13
C ARG A 847 -17.48 44.41 15.86
N GLU A 848 -17.29 43.16 15.46
CA GLU A 848 -17.92 42.02 16.13
C GLU A 848 -17.35 41.80 17.55
N LEU A 849 -16.07 42.09 17.82
CA LEU A 849 -15.51 42.15 19.18
C LEU A 849 -16.07 43.29 20.04
N GLY A 850 -16.79 44.26 19.45
CA GLY A 850 -17.28 45.45 20.15
C GLY A 850 -16.22 46.54 20.38
N TRP A 851 -15.01 46.40 19.82
CA TRP A 851 -13.92 47.37 19.99
C TRP A 851 -14.18 48.70 19.28
N ILE A 852 -14.84 48.65 18.11
CA ILE A 852 -15.17 49.84 17.31
C ILE A 852 -16.66 49.91 16.97
N LYS A 853 -17.15 51.15 16.88
CA LYS A 853 -18.44 51.50 16.23
C LYS A 853 -18.17 52.06 14.84
N VAL A 854 -19.05 51.74 13.90
CA VAL A 854 -18.91 52.11 12.48
C VAL A 854 -20.06 53.04 12.09
N LYS A 855 -19.73 54.17 11.46
CA LYS A 855 -20.70 55.09 10.85
C LYS A 855 -20.93 54.69 9.39
N GLY A 856 -21.96 53.88 9.16
CA GLY A 856 -22.46 53.53 7.83
C GLY A 856 -22.68 52.02 7.60
N ASN A 857 -23.44 51.69 6.56
CA ASN A 857 -23.88 50.32 6.26
C ASN A 857 -22.89 49.55 5.35
N ARG A 858 -21.64 50.00 5.20
CA ARG A 858 -20.64 49.26 4.43
C ARG A 858 -20.30 47.94 5.12
N ASP A 859 -20.36 46.86 4.36
CA ASP A 859 -20.04 45.53 4.85
C ASP A 859 -18.61 45.44 5.41
N SER A 860 -17.65 46.05 4.70
CA SER A 860 -16.25 46.17 5.10
C SER A 860 -15.94 47.64 5.50
N PRO A 861 -15.93 47.98 6.81
CA PRO A 861 -15.75 49.34 7.30
C PRO A 861 -14.35 49.88 7.00
N ARG A 862 -14.24 51.12 6.51
CA ARG A 862 -12.94 51.82 6.46
C ARG A 862 -12.55 52.34 7.85
N ASN A 863 -11.25 52.56 8.08
CA ASN A 863 -10.79 53.09 9.37
C ASN A 863 -11.36 54.49 9.65
N CYS A 864 -11.48 55.35 8.63
CA CYS A 864 -12.09 56.69 8.75
C CYS A 864 -13.61 56.66 9.06
N GLU A 865 -14.29 55.56 8.78
CA GLU A 865 -15.70 55.32 9.11
C GLU A 865 -15.87 54.68 10.50
N SER A 866 -14.76 54.31 11.13
CA SER A 866 -14.70 53.59 12.40
C SER A 866 -14.23 54.52 13.51
N ARG A 867 -14.82 54.40 14.70
CA ARG A 867 -14.35 55.06 15.92
C ARG A 867 -14.28 54.03 17.05
N LEU A 868 -13.41 54.26 18.03
CA LEU A 868 -13.40 53.47 19.27
C LEU A 868 -14.81 53.50 19.89
N THR A 869 -15.26 52.35 20.39
CA THR A 869 -16.47 52.27 21.21
C THR A 869 -16.33 53.19 22.44
N PRO A 870 -17.41 53.87 22.90
CA PRO A 870 -17.33 54.76 24.06
C PRO A 870 -16.68 54.09 25.27
N LYS A 871 -15.81 54.82 25.99
CA LYS A 871 -14.97 54.26 27.06
C LYS A 871 -15.81 53.54 28.12
N ASP A 872 -16.98 54.06 28.48
CA ASP A 872 -17.87 53.45 29.48
C ASP A 872 -18.40 52.07 29.05
N GLU A 873 -18.72 51.90 27.76
CA GLU A 873 -19.13 50.60 27.20
C GLU A 873 -17.97 49.61 27.18
N LEU A 874 -16.74 50.07 26.91
CA LEU A 874 -15.54 49.23 26.97
C LEU A 874 -15.15 48.86 28.42
N PHE A 875 -15.21 49.79 29.36
CA PHE A 875 -14.99 49.49 30.79
C PHE A 875 -16.04 48.50 31.31
N LYS A 876 -17.30 48.64 30.89
CA LYS A 876 -18.34 47.64 31.16
C LYS A 876 -17.96 46.27 30.59
N LEU A 877 -17.63 46.18 29.29
CA LEU A 877 -17.25 44.92 28.65
C LEU A 877 -16.04 44.26 29.33
N ARG A 878 -15.04 45.04 29.74
CA ARG A 878 -13.89 44.58 30.52
C ARG A 878 -14.34 43.97 31.85
N ASN A 879 -15.15 44.68 32.62
CA ASN A 879 -15.58 44.24 33.95
C ASN A 879 -16.51 43.02 33.86
N ASP A 880 -17.39 42.97 32.86
CA ASP A 880 -18.23 41.81 32.53
C ASP A 880 -17.33 40.60 32.21
N LEU A 881 -16.35 40.73 31.30
CA LEU A 881 -15.43 39.64 30.97
C LEU A 881 -14.57 39.19 32.17
N MET A 882 -14.06 40.12 32.98
CA MET A 882 -13.30 39.81 34.20
C MET A 882 -14.15 39.03 35.22
N PHE A 883 -15.43 39.37 35.37
CA PHE A 883 -16.37 38.62 36.21
C PHE A 883 -16.61 37.21 35.63
N LEU A 884 -16.84 37.13 34.31
CA LEU A 884 -17.09 35.89 33.58
C LEU A 884 -15.89 34.95 33.47
N MET A 885 -14.67 35.34 33.85
CA MET A 885 -13.51 34.41 33.89
C MET A 885 -13.76 33.18 34.77
N LYS A 886 -14.72 33.23 35.71
CA LYS A 886 -15.16 32.09 36.54
C LYS A 886 -16.17 31.17 35.84
N GLU A 887 -16.65 31.53 34.65
CA GLU A 887 -17.64 30.82 33.84
C GLU A 887 -17.18 30.76 32.37
N PRO A 888 -16.27 29.83 32.00
CA PRO A 888 -15.64 29.80 30.68
C PRO A 888 -16.63 29.80 29.50
N ARG A 889 -17.77 29.11 29.61
CA ARG A 889 -18.78 29.10 28.54
C ARG A 889 -19.40 30.48 28.31
N THR A 890 -19.79 31.16 29.39
CA THR A 890 -20.39 32.50 29.35
C THR A 890 -19.37 33.53 28.86
N PHE A 891 -18.11 33.42 29.29
CA PHE A 891 -16.99 34.25 28.83
C PHE A 891 -16.75 34.12 27.31
N ILE A 892 -16.55 32.90 26.82
CA ILE A 892 -16.33 32.62 25.38
C ILE A 892 -17.57 33.03 24.57
N GLY A 893 -18.77 32.74 25.07
CA GLY A 893 -20.03 33.16 24.46
C GLY A 893 -20.16 34.67 24.31
N SER A 894 -19.65 35.45 25.27
CA SER A 894 -19.58 36.91 25.21
C SER A 894 -18.60 37.41 24.15
N VAL A 895 -17.36 36.90 24.13
CA VAL A 895 -16.32 37.32 23.17
C VAL A 895 -16.69 36.98 21.72
N PHE A 896 -17.18 35.77 21.47
CA PHE A 896 -17.59 35.31 20.13
C PHE A 896 -19.03 35.68 19.76
N LYS A 897 -19.79 36.30 20.67
CA LYS A 897 -21.23 36.59 20.55
C LYS A 897 -22.04 35.37 20.10
N SER A 898 -21.72 34.20 20.65
CA SER A 898 -22.24 32.93 20.16
C SER A 898 -22.25 31.83 21.23
N ASN A 899 -23.44 31.31 21.55
CA ASN A 899 -23.63 30.23 22.52
C ASN A 899 -23.33 28.83 21.92
N LYS A 900 -22.47 28.74 20.90
CA LYS A 900 -22.08 27.46 20.28
C LYS A 900 -20.91 26.85 21.06
N GLU A 901 -21.11 25.65 21.60
CA GLU A 901 -20.06 24.88 22.30
C GLU A 901 -18.79 24.69 21.45
N GLU A 902 -18.90 24.67 20.11
CA GLU A 902 -17.73 24.63 19.21
C GLU A 902 -16.68 25.73 19.49
N TRP A 903 -17.08 26.91 19.97
CA TRP A 903 -16.13 27.96 20.36
C TRP A 903 -15.47 27.70 21.70
N VAL A 904 -16.18 27.06 22.64
CA VAL A 904 -15.64 26.64 23.95
C VAL A 904 -14.60 25.55 23.73
N ASP A 905 -14.92 24.53 22.92
CA ASP A 905 -14.00 23.45 22.55
C ASP A 905 -12.72 24.00 21.87
N ARG A 906 -12.88 24.94 20.92
CA ARG A 906 -11.75 25.57 20.22
C ARG A 906 -10.86 26.39 21.15
N CYS A 907 -11.41 27.00 22.19
CA CYS A 907 -10.67 27.83 23.16
C CYS A 907 -10.24 27.06 24.43
N SER A 908 -10.31 25.73 24.40
CA SER A 908 -9.93 24.87 25.54
C SER A 908 -8.53 25.12 26.10
N ALA A 909 -7.59 25.63 25.30
CA ALA A 909 -6.23 25.98 25.73
C ALA A 909 -6.15 27.03 26.85
N ILE A 910 -7.19 27.88 27.01
CA ILE A 910 -7.29 28.88 28.10
C ILE A 910 -8.32 28.50 29.16
N ILE A 911 -8.82 27.26 29.15
CA ILE A 911 -9.74 26.75 30.18
C ILE A 911 -8.96 25.82 31.08
N LYS A 912 -8.77 26.21 32.34
CA LYS A 912 -8.05 25.42 33.34
C LYS A 912 -8.91 25.11 34.55
N ASP A 913 -8.68 23.93 35.09
CA ASP A 913 -9.18 23.51 36.38
C ASP A 913 -8.52 24.32 37.52
N ARG A 914 -9.29 24.55 38.58
CA ARG A 914 -8.85 25.26 39.78
C ARG A 914 -8.20 24.28 40.76
N GLU A 915 -6.90 24.46 40.99
CA GLU A 915 -6.17 23.90 42.15
C GLU A 915 -6.83 24.30 43.48
#